data_AF-A0A1Q4YA82-F1
#
_entry.id   AF-A0A1Q4YA82-F1
#
_cell.length_a   1.000
_cell.length_b   1.000
_cell.length_c   1.000
_cell.angle_alpha   90.00
_cell.angle_beta   90.00
_cell.angle_gamma   90.00
#
_symmetry.space_group_name_H-M   'P 1'
#
loop_
_entity.id
_entity.type
_entity.pdbx_description
1 polymer ?
#
loop_
_entity_poly.entity_id
_entity_poly.type
_entity_poly.pdbx_seq_one_letter_code
_entity_poly.pdbx_strand_id
1 'polypeptide(L)'
;MAAEPPAAPYTAFTAHFAGWGYIDGNFSYERSRSTVNVYQQNANGYALSMMASTTGHHHSFNVSPPNGTRFEAGRSYPAQTGFYTSDSVTIFNIGGDGQGCEGAAATSGTLNVHEAVYDESNGQFTAFAADYSMQCGSAGRVAKGEIRFQSSIGYQATDSWAYRLQFGRQPADQQGTPMEVPVEVNGTLPTTFGEASLSGADPAAFRITGNTCSGNTLSYGQKCALTITPTATELGEQTAVLTLLEDSVAGSVRRLLSLEGYDARTDEGTYYPLSPSRVLDTRSGLGAPVARVGSGQALRLQLTGRGGVPVEASTVVLNVTVTEPVGSGHISVYPTGVPRPTVSSLNYTPGWTGANSVTVKVGADGAVNLYNHGAAVHLVADVNGYYSKGRPCCQGYMGGQYQALARPVRLADTREWGNGRLPAGYYINVTADWGDDINWRIRAFAVNITATEPKAAGFLTAWNGNKDNLPNTSALNYAANTTVTNFAVVPSANCYNCGKVLPGIGVYTSQDTHVIVDIVGFYDDASLPGGLRFEPIVPSRIADTRTGQGWPSALGPATTATIVAPDSLVHDQTWALATNVTAVEPTAATYLTVWPAGYTGITRPNTSNLNPAAGTVVPNAVQTMIGPDYGFHVYNNAGRSHVLVDVVGTFYDASPSSGSAEPTSRTASADTSDRARVAPLPTPKVQPLSRPRPA
;
A
#
# COMPACT_ATOMS: atom_id res chain seq x y z
N MET A 1 -23.86 -25.08 -23.20
CA MET A 1 -24.32 -25.35 -24.57
C MET A 1 -23.78 -24.23 -25.44
N ALA A 2 -23.21 -24.52 -26.61
CA ALA A 2 -22.74 -23.48 -27.52
C ALA A 2 -23.93 -22.58 -27.90
N ALA A 3 -23.71 -21.26 -27.93
CA ALA A 3 -24.69 -20.37 -28.50
C ALA A 3 -24.80 -20.66 -30.00
N GLU A 4 -26.00 -20.57 -30.57
CA GLU A 4 -26.16 -20.71 -32.01
C GLU A 4 -25.59 -19.45 -32.69
N PRO A 5 -24.75 -19.58 -33.72
CA PRO A 5 -24.28 -18.42 -34.48
C PRO A 5 -25.46 -17.68 -35.09
N PRO A 6 -25.30 -16.38 -35.39
CA PRO A 6 -26.32 -15.65 -36.15
C PRO A 6 -26.64 -16.40 -37.45
N ALA A 7 -27.89 -16.29 -37.89
CA ALA A 7 -28.30 -16.82 -39.19
C ALA A 7 -27.88 -15.86 -40.30
N ALA A 8 -27.49 -16.41 -41.46
CA ALA A 8 -27.29 -15.61 -42.67
C ALA A 8 -28.61 -14.91 -43.09
N PRO A 9 -28.55 -13.74 -43.74
CA PRO A 9 -27.35 -13.05 -44.21
C PRO A 9 -26.64 -12.21 -43.14
N TYR A 10 -25.31 -12.15 -43.24
CA TYR A 10 -24.41 -11.51 -42.29
C TYR A 10 -24.08 -10.07 -42.69
N THR A 11 -24.21 -9.15 -41.71
CA THR A 11 -23.59 -7.83 -41.76
C THR A 11 -22.60 -7.74 -40.59
N ALA A 12 -21.33 -7.97 -40.89
CA ALA A 12 -20.27 -8.04 -39.90
C ALA A 12 -18.93 -7.56 -40.49
N PHE A 13 -18.03 -7.14 -39.62
CA PHE A 13 -16.69 -6.70 -40.01
C PHE A 13 -15.69 -6.99 -38.90
N THR A 14 -14.50 -7.48 -39.25
CA THR A 14 -13.40 -7.69 -38.30
C THR A 14 -12.24 -6.77 -38.62
N ALA A 15 -11.54 -6.31 -37.57
CA ALA A 15 -10.33 -5.52 -37.70
C ALA A 15 -9.25 -6.07 -36.76
N HIS A 16 -8.10 -6.40 -37.33
CA HIS A 16 -6.90 -6.77 -36.61
C HIS A 16 -5.82 -5.74 -36.87
N PHE A 17 -5.35 -5.07 -35.83
CA PHE A 17 -4.25 -4.09 -35.91
C PHE A 17 -3.00 -4.64 -35.22
N ALA A 18 -1.87 -4.49 -35.90
CA ALA A 18 -0.55 -4.90 -35.42
C ALA A 18 0.49 -3.80 -35.65
N GLY A 19 1.29 -3.48 -34.62
CA GLY A 19 2.40 -2.51 -34.71
C GLY A 19 2.01 -1.06 -34.39
N TRP A 20 0.81 -0.83 -33.86
CA TRP A 20 0.25 0.47 -33.51
C TRP A 20 0.33 0.78 -32.00
N GLY A 21 0.78 -0.17 -31.19
CA GLY A 21 0.93 0.00 -29.75
C GLY A 21 -0.41 -0.03 -29.04
N TYR A 22 -1.07 1.12 -28.88
CA TYR A 22 -2.26 1.26 -28.03
C TYR A 22 -3.57 0.77 -28.66
N ILE A 23 -3.60 0.52 -29.99
CA ILE A 23 -4.77 -0.09 -30.67
C ILE A 23 -4.49 -1.51 -31.17
N ASP A 24 -3.36 -2.14 -30.80
CA ASP A 24 -3.07 -3.51 -31.21
C ASP A 24 -4.11 -4.48 -30.62
N GLY A 25 -4.78 -5.26 -31.46
CA GLY A 25 -5.86 -6.12 -31.03
C GLY A 25 -6.71 -6.69 -32.17
N ASN A 26 -7.69 -7.52 -31.80
CA ASN A 26 -8.65 -8.15 -32.70
C ASN A 26 -10.05 -7.67 -32.31
N PHE A 27 -10.74 -7.05 -33.26
CA PHE A 27 -12.06 -6.50 -33.08
C PHE A 27 -13.03 -7.20 -34.03
N SER A 28 -14.21 -7.51 -33.52
CA SER A 28 -15.28 -8.13 -34.30
C SER A 28 -16.58 -7.37 -34.07
N TYR A 29 -17.19 -6.95 -35.16
CA TYR A 29 -18.42 -6.17 -35.14
C TYR A 29 -19.52 -6.93 -35.86
N GLU A 30 -20.57 -7.31 -35.14
CA GLU A 30 -21.75 -7.99 -35.66
C GLU A 30 -23.00 -7.38 -35.01
N ARG A 31 -24.08 -7.25 -35.76
CA ARG A 31 -25.26 -6.45 -35.38
C ARG A 31 -25.93 -6.88 -34.06
N SER A 32 -25.83 -8.13 -33.64
CA SER A 32 -26.40 -8.57 -32.35
C SER A 32 -25.58 -8.12 -31.13
N ARG A 33 -24.31 -7.73 -31.33
CA ARG A 33 -23.37 -7.37 -30.26
C ARG A 33 -22.73 -5.99 -30.42
N SER A 34 -23.00 -5.30 -31.52
CA SER A 34 -22.37 -4.03 -31.88
C SER A 34 -23.34 -3.13 -32.65
N THR A 35 -23.09 -1.82 -32.59
CA THR A 35 -23.74 -0.90 -33.53
C THR A 35 -22.99 -0.97 -34.85
N VAL A 36 -23.67 -1.26 -35.95
CA VAL A 36 -23.06 -1.31 -37.29
C VAL A 36 -23.90 -0.50 -38.27
N ASN A 37 -23.37 0.65 -38.66
CA ASN A 37 -23.95 1.53 -39.68
C ASN A 37 -23.30 1.25 -41.03
N VAL A 38 -24.10 1.18 -42.09
CA VAL A 38 -23.63 0.91 -43.45
C VAL A 38 -24.02 2.07 -44.35
N TYR A 39 -23.09 2.53 -45.17
CA TYR A 39 -23.29 3.60 -46.13
C TYR A 39 -22.81 3.14 -47.51
N GLN A 40 -23.60 3.42 -48.54
CA GLN A 40 -23.23 3.21 -49.94
C GLN A 40 -23.24 4.57 -50.65
N GLN A 41 -22.23 4.88 -51.46
CA GLN A 41 -22.13 6.20 -52.09
C GLN A 41 -22.83 6.26 -53.46
N ASN A 42 -23.57 7.35 -53.68
CA ASN A 42 -24.37 7.55 -54.90
C ASN A 42 -23.56 7.93 -56.15
N ALA A 43 -22.36 8.52 -55.99
CA ALA A 43 -21.61 9.08 -57.12
C ALA A 43 -20.95 8.00 -58.02
N ASN A 44 -20.65 6.83 -57.45
CA ASN A 44 -20.03 5.69 -58.16
C ASN A 44 -20.77 4.36 -57.99
N GLY A 45 -21.82 4.27 -57.15
CA GLY A 45 -22.66 3.06 -56.92
C GLY A 45 -21.96 1.90 -56.21
N TYR A 46 -20.71 1.61 -56.59
CA TYR A 46 -19.97 0.40 -56.24
C TYR A 46 -19.06 0.55 -55.02
N ALA A 47 -19.28 1.54 -54.16
CA ALA A 47 -18.49 1.78 -52.95
C ALA A 47 -19.27 1.45 -51.67
N LEU A 48 -18.59 0.82 -50.71
CA LEU A 48 -19.17 0.39 -49.44
C LEU A 48 -18.38 1.01 -48.28
N SER A 49 -19.11 1.51 -47.29
CA SER A 49 -18.56 2.00 -46.03
C SER A 49 -19.31 1.39 -44.87
N MET A 50 -18.58 0.96 -43.85
CA MET A 50 -19.19 0.51 -42.59
C MET A 50 -18.52 1.23 -41.43
N MET A 51 -19.33 1.68 -40.49
CA MET A 51 -18.91 2.28 -39.24
C MET A 51 -19.49 1.44 -38.11
N ALA A 52 -18.62 0.92 -37.25
CA ALA A 52 -19.02 0.03 -36.18
C ALA A 52 -18.50 0.49 -34.82
N SER A 53 -19.27 0.23 -33.76
CA SER A 53 -18.87 0.55 -32.39
C SER A 53 -19.38 -0.45 -31.36
N THR A 54 -18.58 -0.62 -30.31
CA THR A 54 -18.91 -1.31 -29.06
C THR A 54 -18.71 -0.35 -27.88
N THR A 55 -18.94 -0.82 -26.65
CA THR A 55 -18.64 -0.04 -25.45
C THR A 55 -17.12 0.16 -25.31
N GLY A 56 -16.61 1.27 -25.87
CA GLY A 56 -15.21 1.71 -25.72
C GLY A 56 -14.37 1.70 -26.99
N HIS A 57 -14.85 1.13 -28.09
CA HIS A 57 -14.11 1.04 -29.36
C HIS A 57 -14.98 1.43 -30.55
N HIS A 58 -14.40 2.15 -31.51
CA HIS A 58 -15.04 2.56 -32.75
C HIS A 58 -14.10 2.40 -33.93
N HIS A 59 -14.51 1.61 -34.93
CA HIS A 59 -13.76 1.40 -36.16
C HIS A 59 -14.64 1.61 -37.39
N SER A 60 -14.04 2.07 -38.47
CA SER A 60 -14.71 2.24 -39.75
C SER A 60 -13.78 1.92 -40.90
N PHE A 61 -14.38 1.46 -42.00
CA PHE A 61 -13.68 1.30 -43.26
C PHE A 61 -14.48 1.89 -44.41
N ASN A 62 -13.76 2.21 -45.49
CA ASN A 62 -14.32 2.61 -46.77
C ASN A 62 -13.61 1.83 -47.87
N VAL A 63 -14.38 1.20 -48.77
CA VAL A 63 -13.85 0.48 -49.90
C VAL A 63 -14.51 0.93 -51.20
N SER A 64 -13.70 1.19 -52.22
CA SER A 64 -14.17 1.55 -53.56
C SER A 64 -13.29 0.95 -54.65
N PRO A 65 -13.86 0.37 -55.71
CA PRO A 65 -13.09 -0.05 -56.88
C PRO A 65 -12.56 1.17 -57.67
N PRO A 66 -11.67 0.97 -58.64
CA PRO A 66 -11.29 2.02 -59.59
C PRO A 66 -12.51 2.66 -60.28
N ASN A 67 -12.43 3.94 -60.62
CA ASN A 67 -13.50 4.69 -61.25
C ASN A 67 -14.02 3.99 -62.51
N GLY A 68 -15.36 3.88 -62.61
CA GLY A 68 -16.02 3.22 -63.74
C GLY A 68 -15.92 1.69 -63.74
N THR A 69 -15.39 1.07 -62.69
CA THR A 69 -15.30 -0.39 -62.56
C THR A 69 -16.12 -0.90 -61.37
N ARG A 70 -16.35 -2.21 -61.31
CA ARG A 70 -17.02 -2.91 -60.19
C ARG A 70 -16.16 -4.07 -59.69
N PHE A 71 -16.41 -4.52 -58.47
CA PHE A 71 -15.77 -5.73 -57.96
C PHE A 71 -16.38 -6.97 -58.58
N GLU A 72 -15.55 -8.00 -58.75
CA GLU A 72 -15.92 -9.32 -59.25
C GLU A 72 -15.57 -10.36 -58.20
N ALA A 73 -16.50 -11.28 -57.93
CA ALA A 73 -16.26 -12.39 -57.02
C ALA A 73 -15.13 -13.30 -57.54
N GLY A 74 -14.28 -13.76 -56.62
CA GLY A 74 -13.11 -14.61 -56.90
C GLY A 74 -11.87 -13.85 -57.37
N ARG A 75 -11.86 -12.51 -57.29
CA ARG A 75 -10.75 -11.68 -57.76
C ARG A 75 -10.06 -10.93 -56.62
N SER A 76 -8.73 -10.86 -56.70
CA SER A 76 -7.88 -10.07 -55.81
C SER A 76 -7.54 -8.73 -56.45
N TYR A 77 -7.67 -7.66 -55.66
CA TYR A 77 -7.38 -6.30 -56.08
C TYR A 77 -6.25 -5.70 -55.24
N PRO A 78 -5.25 -5.07 -55.86
CA PRO A 78 -4.30 -4.24 -55.12
C PRO A 78 -5.05 -3.04 -54.54
N ALA A 79 -4.79 -2.77 -53.27
CA ALA A 79 -5.46 -1.73 -52.50
C ALA A 79 -4.46 -0.71 -51.94
N GLN A 80 -4.89 0.55 -51.86
CA GLN A 80 -4.15 1.65 -51.25
C GLN A 80 -5.12 2.55 -50.48
N THR A 81 -4.61 3.37 -49.56
CA THR A 81 -5.43 4.41 -48.90
C THR A 81 -5.45 5.67 -49.75
N GLY A 82 -6.54 6.42 -49.72
CA GLY A 82 -6.65 7.67 -50.47
C GLY A 82 -8.04 8.31 -50.37
N PHE A 83 -8.32 9.26 -51.25
CA PHE A 83 -9.69 9.75 -51.43
C PHE A 83 -10.61 8.62 -51.87
N TYR A 84 -11.93 8.77 -51.67
CA TYR A 84 -12.96 7.74 -51.94
C TYR A 84 -12.99 7.15 -53.37
N THR A 85 -12.18 7.66 -54.29
CA THR A 85 -12.15 7.24 -55.70
C THR A 85 -10.74 7.38 -56.27
N SER A 86 -10.33 6.45 -57.13
CA SER A 86 -9.10 6.51 -57.93
C SER A 86 -9.37 5.93 -59.32
N ASP A 87 -8.68 6.40 -60.35
CA ASP A 87 -8.85 5.90 -61.72
C ASP A 87 -8.16 4.55 -61.97
N SER A 88 -7.23 4.14 -61.10
CA SER A 88 -6.30 3.03 -61.40
C SER A 88 -6.12 1.99 -60.30
N VAL A 89 -6.55 2.26 -59.06
CA VAL A 89 -6.35 1.34 -57.93
C VAL A 89 -7.57 1.28 -57.03
N THR A 90 -7.75 0.16 -56.32
CA THR A 90 -8.80 0.04 -55.31
C THR A 90 -8.43 0.89 -54.10
N ILE A 91 -9.35 1.72 -53.63
CA ILE A 91 -9.16 2.47 -52.39
C ILE A 91 -9.76 1.67 -51.25
N PHE A 92 -8.94 1.43 -50.22
CA PHE A 92 -9.34 0.82 -48.97
C PHE A 92 -8.80 1.64 -47.80
N ASN A 93 -9.70 2.35 -47.14
CA ASN A 93 -9.37 3.12 -45.95
C ASN A 93 -9.90 2.38 -44.72
N ILE A 94 -9.10 2.32 -43.66
CA ILE A 94 -9.45 1.66 -42.40
C ILE A 94 -8.86 2.48 -41.24
N GLY A 95 -9.67 2.70 -40.22
CA GLY A 95 -9.26 3.40 -39.00
C GLY A 95 -10.23 3.20 -37.84
N GLY A 96 -9.84 3.71 -36.69
CA GLY A 96 -10.61 3.64 -35.45
C GLY A 96 -9.78 4.03 -34.24
N ASP A 97 -10.45 4.44 -33.17
CA ASP A 97 -9.83 4.83 -31.89
C ASP A 97 -8.66 5.83 -32.03
N GLY A 98 -8.79 6.77 -32.98
CA GLY A 98 -7.83 7.84 -33.22
C GLY A 98 -6.61 7.47 -34.07
N GLN A 99 -6.54 6.26 -34.63
CA GLN A 99 -5.50 5.84 -35.58
C GLN A 99 -6.13 5.18 -36.80
N GLY A 100 -5.35 5.06 -37.87
CA GLY A 100 -5.79 4.37 -39.07
C GLY A 100 -4.72 4.43 -40.14
N CYS A 101 -4.94 3.69 -41.21
CA CYS A 101 -4.02 3.70 -42.35
C CYS A 101 -4.10 5.02 -43.15
N GLU A 102 -5.16 5.81 -42.93
CA GLU A 102 -5.33 7.14 -43.52
C GLU A 102 -4.22 8.11 -43.05
N GLY A 103 -3.53 8.74 -44.00
CA GLY A 103 -2.45 9.71 -43.72
C GLY A 103 -1.04 9.12 -43.59
N ALA A 104 -0.87 7.79 -43.71
CA ALA A 104 0.46 7.18 -43.78
C ALA A 104 1.12 7.40 -45.16
N ALA A 105 2.42 7.75 -45.17
CA ALA A 105 3.14 8.17 -46.38
C ALA A 105 3.33 7.09 -47.46
N ALA A 106 3.06 5.81 -47.13
CA ALA A 106 3.10 4.69 -48.07
C ALA A 106 2.15 3.60 -47.58
N THR A 107 1.05 3.36 -48.29
CA THR A 107 0.13 2.27 -47.99
C THR A 107 0.00 1.35 -49.18
N SER A 108 -0.02 0.05 -48.91
CA SER A 108 -0.24 -0.97 -49.93
C SER A 108 -0.93 -2.16 -49.29
N GLY A 109 -1.75 -2.85 -50.05
CA GLY A 109 -2.49 -3.98 -49.53
C GLY A 109 -3.21 -4.75 -50.61
N THR A 110 -4.00 -5.71 -50.16
CA THR A 110 -4.82 -6.55 -51.01
C THR A 110 -6.24 -6.61 -50.47
N LEU A 111 -7.20 -6.59 -51.37
CA LEU A 111 -8.61 -6.90 -51.11
C LEU A 111 -8.98 -8.12 -51.95
N ASN A 112 -9.32 -9.23 -51.29
CA ASN A 112 -9.75 -10.46 -51.95
C ASN A 112 -11.27 -10.54 -51.88
N VAL A 113 -11.94 -10.41 -53.02
CA VAL A 113 -13.40 -10.36 -53.08
C VAL A 113 -13.95 -11.77 -53.29
N HIS A 114 -14.83 -12.20 -52.39
CA HIS A 114 -15.48 -13.53 -52.39
C HIS A 114 -16.91 -13.47 -52.92
N GLU A 115 -17.61 -12.37 -52.67
CA GLU A 115 -18.98 -12.13 -53.12
C GLU A 115 -19.14 -10.64 -53.46
N ALA A 116 -19.77 -10.35 -54.59
CA ALA A 116 -20.16 -9.01 -54.98
C ALA A 116 -21.43 -9.12 -55.83
N VAL A 117 -22.57 -8.74 -55.24
CA VAL A 117 -23.87 -8.75 -55.90
C VAL A 117 -24.44 -7.33 -55.85
N TYR A 118 -25.00 -6.88 -56.97
CA TYR A 118 -25.43 -5.50 -57.16
C TYR A 118 -26.93 -5.41 -57.51
N ASP A 119 -27.55 -4.30 -57.14
CA ASP A 119 -28.80 -3.83 -57.73
C ASP A 119 -28.47 -3.10 -59.03
N GLU A 120 -28.83 -3.71 -60.16
CA GLU A 120 -28.53 -3.19 -61.50
C GLU A 120 -29.19 -1.82 -61.79
N SER A 121 -30.18 -1.39 -61.00
CA SER A 121 -30.86 -0.11 -61.20
C SER A 121 -30.09 1.10 -60.64
N ASN A 122 -29.23 0.88 -59.64
CA ASN A 122 -28.54 1.96 -58.91
C ASN A 122 -27.05 1.65 -58.63
N GLY A 123 -26.57 0.46 -58.98
CA GLY A 123 -25.18 0.01 -58.81
C GLY A 123 -24.79 -0.31 -57.37
N GLN A 124 -25.72 -0.27 -56.41
CA GLN A 124 -25.46 -0.54 -54.99
C GLN A 124 -25.30 -2.03 -54.75
N PHE A 125 -24.48 -2.40 -53.76
CA PHE A 125 -24.39 -3.76 -53.28
C PHE A 125 -25.71 -4.22 -52.66
N THR A 126 -26.12 -5.44 -52.98
CA THR A 126 -27.13 -6.22 -52.27
C THR A 126 -26.49 -7.35 -51.46
N ALA A 127 -25.26 -7.76 -51.80
CA ALA A 127 -24.40 -8.58 -50.97
C ALA A 127 -22.91 -8.31 -51.30
N PHE A 128 -22.05 -8.33 -50.28
CA PHE A 128 -20.60 -8.18 -50.45
C PHE A 128 -19.83 -8.96 -49.38
N ALA A 129 -18.78 -9.68 -49.79
CA ALA A 129 -17.84 -10.34 -48.89
C ALA A 129 -16.42 -10.23 -49.41
N ALA A 130 -15.50 -9.88 -48.52
CA ALA A 130 -14.08 -9.80 -48.83
C ALA A 130 -13.23 -10.04 -47.59
N ASP A 131 -11.96 -10.39 -47.78
CA ASP A 131 -10.90 -10.21 -46.79
C ASP A 131 -9.89 -9.16 -47.27
N TYR A 132 -9.21 -8.51 -46.33
CA TYR A 132 -8.25 -7.47 -46.63
C TYR A 132 -6.99 -7.60 -45.78
N SER A 133 -5.88 -7.11 -46.34
CA SER A 133 -4.61 -6.94 -45.63
C SER A 133 -3.92 -5.68 -46.13
N MET A 134 -3.73 -4.72 -45.25
CA MET A 134 -3.12 -3.42 -45.52
C MET A 134 -1.84 -3.26 -44.72
N GLN A 135 -0.75 -2.86 -45.38
CA GLN A 135 0.43 -2.27 -44.75
C GLN A 135 0.29 -0.76 -44.70
N CYS A 136 0.50 -0.18 -43.52
CA CYS A 136 0.10 1.18 -43.21
C CYS A 136 1.31 2.01 -42.78
N GLY A 137 2.03 2.57 -43.76
CA GLY A 137 3.28 3.30 -43.55
C GLY A 137 4.51 2.39 -43.49
N SER A 138 5.66 2.98 -43.16
CA SER A 138 6.97 2.29 -43.14
C SER A 138 7.29 1.57 -41.82
N ALA A 139 6.47 1.75 -40.78
CA ALA A 139 6.74 1.24 -39.42
C ALA A 139 6.30 -0.22 -39.19
N GLY A 140 6.11 -1.01 -40.26
CA GLY A 140 5.66 -2.42 -40.14
C GLY A 140 4.24 -2.58 -39.60
N ARG A 141 3.43 -1.51 -39.64
CA ARG A 141 2.04 -1.51 -39.18
C ARG A 141 1.14 -2.24 -40.17
N VAL A 142 0.31 -3.15 -39.67
CA VAL A 142 -0.59 -3.95 -40.51
C VAL A 142 -2.02 -3.87 -39.98
N ALA A 143 -2.99 -3.77 -40.89
CA ALA A 143 -4.40 -3.93 -40.62
C ALA A 143 -4.98 -5.05 -41.49
N LYS A 144 -5.60 -6.06 -40.89
CA LYS A 144 -6.23 -7.19 -41.60
C LYS A 144 -7.63 -7.44 -41.11
N GLY A 145 -8.45 -8.13 -41.90
CA GLY A 145 -9.75 -8.57 -41.44
C GLY A 145 -10.67 -9.03 -42.56
N GLU A 146 -11.93 -9.17 -42.20
CA GLU A 146 -12.98 -9.71 -43.06
C GLU A 146 -14.19 -8.77 -43.06
N ILE A 147 -14.85 -8.68 -44.21
CA ILE A 147 -16.04 -7.85 -44.45
C ILE A 147 -17.18 -8.75 -44.87
N ARG A 148 -18.36 -8.56 -44.27
CA ARG A 148 -19.63 -9.16 -44.66
C ARG A 148 -20.70 -8.08 -44.69
N PHE A 149 -21.34 -7.91 -45.83
CA PHE A 149 -22.52 -7.07 -45.97
C PHE A 149 -23.61 -7.87 -46.68
N GLN A 150 -24.66 -8.23 -45.92
CA GLN A 150 -25.78 -9.06 -46.38
C GLN A 150 -25.33 -10.37 -47.06
N SER A 151 -24.18 -10.91 -46.62
CA SER A 151 -23.55 -12.08 -47.25
C SER A 151 -24.00 -13.39 -46.61
N SER A 152 -24.09 -14.46 -47.39
CA SER A 152 -24.28 -15.81 -46.86
C SER A 152 -22.97 -16.52 -46.47
N ILE A 153 -21.82 -15.92 -46.80
CA ILE A 153 -20.49 -16.49 -46.56
C ILE A 153 -20.12 -16.33 -45.09
N GLY A 154 -19.81 -17.44 -44.42
CA GLY A 154 -19.33 -17.43 -43.03
C GLY A 154 -17.99 -16.71 -42.87
N TYR A 155 -17.64 -16.31 -41.65
CA TYR A 155 -16.39 -15.61 -41.34
C TYR A 155 -15.84 -16.08 -40.00
N GLN A 156 -14.53 -15.93 -39.81
CA GLN A 156 -13.89 -16.19 -38.52
C GLN A 156 -13.69 -14.87 -37.79
N ALA A 157 -13.89 -14.88 -36.47
CA ALA A 157 -13.66 -13.71 -35.66
C ALA A 157 -13.42 -14.09 -34.22
N THR A 158 -12.46 -13.41 -33.61
CA THR A 158 -12.16 -13.52 -32.19
C THR A 158 -12.15 -12.16 -31.56
N ASP A 159 -12.75 -12.05 -30.38
CA ASP A 159 -12.85 -10.78 -29.68
C ASP A 159 -11.78 -10.64 -28.60
N SER A 160 -11.36 -9.40 -28.40
CA SER A 160 -10.37 -9.00 -27.42
C SER A 160 -10.83 -7.81 -26.60
N TRP A 161 -11.41 -8.05 -25.43
CA TRP A 161 -12.02 -6.98 -24.62
C TRP A 161 -11.04 -5.98 -24.01
N ALA A 162 -9.73 -6.24 -24.04
CA ALA A 162 -8.71 -5.31 -23.53
C ALA A 162 -7.41 -5.45 -24.33
N TYR A 163 -6.96 -4.35 -24.97
CA TYR A 163 -5.71 -4.29 -25.73
C TYR A 163 -4.46 -4.36 -24.83
N ARG A 164 -4.52 -3.71 -23.67
CA ARG A 164 -3.46 -3.65 -22.66
C ARG A 164 -3.90 -4.29 -21.37
N LEU A 165 -3.17 -5.30 -20.95
CA LEU A 165 -3.36 -5.97 -19.67
C LEU A 165 -2.35 -5.39 -18.68
N GLN A 166 -2.86 -4.57 -17.76
CA GLN A 166 -2.06 -3.92 -16.73
C GLN A 166 -2.06 -4.77 -15.47
N PHE A 167 -0.90 -5.32 -15.13
CA PHE A 167 -0.69 -6.04 -13.87
C PHE A 167 -0.40 -5.09 -12.70
N GLY A 168 -0.20 -3.79 -12.97
CA GLY A 168 0.21 -2.83 -11.96
C GLY A 168 1.63 -3.10 -11.44
N ARG A 169 1.90 -2.70 -10.19
CA ARG A 169 3.21 -2.88 -9.57
C ARG A 169 3.43 -4.32 -9.12
N GLN A 170 4.59 -4.89 -9.45
CA GLN A 170 4.95 -6.27 -9.16
C GLN A 170 6.31 -6.33 -8.44
N PRO A 171 6.45 -7.14 -7.38
CA PRO A 171 7.73 -7.26 -6.69
C PRO A 171 8.79 -7.85 -7.63
N ALA A 172 9.96 -7.22 -7.68
CA ALA A 172 11.11 -7.74 -8.42
C ALA A 172 11.55 -9.08 -7.81
N ASP A 173 11.88 -10.03 -8.69
CA ASP A 173 12.35 -11.39 -8.36
C ASP A 173 11.36 -12.25 -7.54
N GLN A 174 10.09 -11.85 -7.49
CA GLN A 174 9.02 -12.59 -6.82
C GLN A 174 7.84 -12.83 -7.76
N GLN A 175 7.15 -13.94 -7.55
CA GLN A 175 5.96 -14.28 -8.33
C GLN A 175 4.81 -13.34 -7.97
N GLY A 176 4.25 -12.69 -8.98
CA GLY A 176 3.11 -11.78 -8.84
C GLY A 176 1.75 -12.45 -8.98
N THR A 177 0.68 -11.65 -8.92
CA THR A 177 -0.71 -12.13 -9.02
C THR A 177 -1.05 -12.56 -10.46
N PRO A 178 -1.49 -13.81 -10.70
CA PRO A 178 -1.92 -14.26 -12.02
C PRO A 178 -3.18 -13.52 -12.52
N MET A 179 -3.26 -13.31 -13.83
CA MET A 179 -4.43 -12.76 -14.52
C MET A 179 -4.92 -13.74 -15.59
N GLU A 180 -6.23 -13.92 -15.67
CA GLU A 180 -6.85 -14.72 -16.72
C GLU A 180 -7.18 -13.83 -17.94
N VAL A 181 -6.78 -14.29 -19.12
CA VAL A 181 -6.96 -13.61 -20.41
C VAL A 181 -7.92 -14.43 -21.25
N PRO A 182 -9.21 -14.09 -21.25
CA PRO A 182 -10.19 -14.84 -22.02
C PRO A 182 -10.12 -14.49 -23.51
N VAL A 183 -10.43 -15.49 -24.34
CA VAL A 183 -10.60 -15.38 -25.79
C VAL A 183 -11.93 -16.01 -26.15
N GLU A 184 -12.78 -15.28 -26.87
CA GLU A 184 -14.08 -15.75 -27.35
C GLU A 184 -14.11 -15.77 -28.87
N VAL A 185 -14.67 -16.85 -29.44
CA VAL A 185 -14.97 -16.92 -30.88
C VAL A 185 -16.33 -16.29 -31.15
N ASN A 186 -16.32 -15.22 -31.95
CA ASN A 186 -17.51 -14.47 -32.33
C ASN A 186 -17.86 -14.61 -33.83
N GLY A 187 -17.01 -15.32 -34.60
CA GLY A 187 -17.25 -15.65 -35.99
C GLY A 187 -18.27 -16.78 -36.16
N THR A 188 -18.90 -16.84 -37.32
CA THR A 188 -19.87 -17.91 -37.66
C THR A 188 -19.18 -19.22 -38.02
N LEU A 189 -17.91 -19.16 -38.41
CA LEU A 189 -17.05 -20.32 -38.62
C LEU A 189 -16.23 -20.62 -37.35
N PRO A 190 -15.98 -21.90 -37.03
CA PRO A 190 -15.07 -22.25 -35.94
C PRO A 190 -13.65 -21.71 -36.18
N THR A 191 -12.92 -21.45 -35.09
CA THR A 191 -11.52 -20.98 -35.11
C THR A 191 -10.65 -21.95 -34.34
N THR A 192 -9.52 -22.35 -34.95
CA THR A 192 -8.53 -23.24 -34.33
C THR A 192 -7.36 -22.43 -33.81
N PHE A 193 -7.04 -22.62 -32.53
CA PHE A 193 -5.94 -21.91 -31.88
C PHE A 193 -4.66 -22.74 -31.85
N GLY A 194 -3.57 -22.12 -32.27
CA GLY A 194 -2.23 -22.67 -32.20
C GLY A 194 -1.52 -22.34 -30.88
N GLU A 195 -0.19 -22.42 -30.90
CA GLU A 195 0.64 -22.15 -29.72
C GLU A 195 0.53 -20.69 -29.26
N ALA A 196 0.59 -20.52 -27.93
CA ALA A 196 0.68 -19.21 -27.29
C ALA A 196 2.14 -18.89 -26.96
N SER A 197 2.54 -17.64 -27.15
CA SER A 197 3.92 -17.18 -26.95
C SER A 197 3.99 -15.78 -26.37
N LEU A 198 5.12 -15.49 -25.71
CA LEU A 198 5.46 -14.18 -25.19
C LEU A 198 6.68 -13.64 -25.93
N SER A 199 6.63 -12.38 -26.33
CA SER A 199 7.71 -11.66 -27.02
C SER A 199 7.74 -10.19 -26.58
N GLY A 200 8.52 -9.33 -27.23
CA GLY A 200 8.60 -7.90 -26.90
C GLY A 200 9.87 -7.55 -26.12
N ALA A 201 9.83 -6.43 -25.39
CA ALA A 201 10.99 -5.90 -24.66
C ALA A 201 11.36 -6.79 -23.46
N ASP A 202 10.36 -7.16 -22.65
CA ASP A 202 10.56 -7.83 -21.36
C ASP A 202 9.73 -9.13 -21.24
N PRO A 203 9.82 -10.08 -22.20
CA PRO A 203 9.00 -11.29 -22.17
C PRO A 203 9.29 -12.18 -20.95
N ALA A 204 10.52 -12.11 -20.41
CA ALA A 204 10.91 -12.85 -19.21
C ALA A 204 10.15 -12.40 -17.95
N ALA A 205 9.59 -11.18 -17.96
CA ALA A 205 8.83 -10.63 -16.85
C ALA A 205 7.41 -11.24 -16.74
N PHE A 206 7.02 -12.11 -17.67
CA PHE A 206 5.71 -12.74 -17.75
C PHE A 206 5.84 -14.23 -18.06
N ARG A 207 4.91 -15.04 -17.55
CA ARG A 207 4.85 -16.48 -17.83
C ARG A 207 3.42 -16.90 -18.13
N ILE A 208 3.23 -17.74 -19.15
CA ILE A 208 1.98 -18.45 -19.38
C ILE A 208 1.94 -19.63 -18.41
N THR A 209 1.10 -19.55 -17.38
CA THR A 209 0.98 -20.57 -16.32
C THR A 209 -0.27 -21.43 -16.47
N GLY A 210 -1.20 -21.04 -17.32
CA GLY A 210 -2.37 -21.81 -17.72
C GLY A 210 -2.71 -21.55 -19.17
N ASN A 211 -3.14 -22.58 -19.89
CA ASN A 211 -3.53 -22.46 -21.29
C ASN A 211 -4.63 -23.48 -21.62
N THR A 212 -5.82 -22.98 -21.92
CA THR A 212 -6.96 -23.78 -22.37
C THR A 212 -7.31 -23.50 -23.84
N CYS A 213 -6.51 -22.69 -24.53
CA CYS A 213 -6.74 -22.29 -25.92
C CYS A 213 -5.98 -23.17 -26.91
N SER A 214 -4.66 -23.30 -26.75
CA SER A 214 -3.79 -23.93 -27.74
C SER A 214 -4.18 -25.38 -28.03
N GLY A 215 -4.30 -25.71 -29.33
CA GLY A 215 -4.71 -27.03 -29.82
C GLY A 215 -6.22 -27.26 -29.89
N ASN A 216 -7.04 -26.30 -29.44
CA ASN A 216 -8.50 -26.41 -29.47
C ASN A 216 -9.12 -25.66 -30.66
N THR A 217 -10.17 -26.23 -31.22
CA THR A 217 -11.08 -25.55 -32.16
C THR A 217 -12.34 -25.15 -31.40
N LEU A 218 -12.64 -23.86 -31.42
CA LEU A 218 -13.80 -23.29 -30.74
C LEU A 218 -14.82 -22.76 -31.76
N SER A 219 -16.08 -23.01 -31.48
CA SER A 219 -17.23 -22.51 -32.23
C SER A 219 -17.78 -21.22 -31.61
N TYR A 220 -18.71 -20.58 -32.31
CA TYR A 220 -19.38 -19.35 -31.88
C TYR A 220 -19.82 -19.36 -30.40
N GLY A 221 -19.45 -18.30 -29.68
CA GLY A 221 -19.73 -18.09 -28.26
C GLY A 221 -18.93 -18.95 -27.29
N GLN A 222 -18.10 -19.89 -27.76
CA GLN A 222 -17.20 -20.63 -26.88
C GLN A 222 -15.99 -19.79 -26.49
N LYS A 223 -15.48 -20.07 -25.29
CA LYS A 223 -14.35 -19.35 -24.68
C LYS A 223 -13.24 -20.31 -24.32
N CYS A 224 -12.02 -19.83 -24.42
CA CYS A 224 -10.87 -20.36 -23.72
C CYS A 224 -10.18 -19.21 -22.98
N ALA A 225 -9.16 -19.55 -22.19
CA ALA A 225 -8.37 -18.59 -21.47
C ALA A 225 -6.89 -18.99 -21.38
N LEU A 226 -6.04 -17.97 -21.34
CA LEU A 226 -4.64 -18.05 -20.96
C LEU A 226 -4.48 -17.46 -19.55
N THR A 227 -3.76 -18.11 -18.66
CA THR A 227 -3.39 -17.54 -17.35
C THR A 227 -1.97 -17.02 -17.45
N ILE A 228 -1.80 -15.72 -17.20
CA ILE A 228 -0.50 -15.05 -17.23
C ILE A 228 -0.09 -14.70 -15.81
N THR A 229 1.09 -15.14 -15.40
CA THR A 229 1.67 -14.78 -14.11
C THR A 229 2.89 -13.88 -14.31
N PRO A 230 2.89 -12.66 -13.76
CA PRO A 230 4.02 -11.76 -13.84
C PRO A 230 5.11 -12.14 -12.83
N THR A 231 6.35 -11.80 -13.14
CA THR A 231 7.52 -11.85 -12.25
C THR A 231 8.45 -10.76 -12.72
N ALA A 232 8.41 -9.58 -12.09
CA ALA A 232 9.24 -8.46 -12.54
C ALA A 232 10.73 -8.86 -12.46
N THR A 233 11.45 -8.69 -13.56
CA THR A 233 12.89 -9.02 -13.64
C THR A 233 13.77 -7.81 -13.33
N GLU A 234 13.23 -6.61 -13.45
CA GLU A 234 13.89 -5.34 -13.13
C GLU A 234 12.96 -4.39 -12.39
N LEU A 235 13.47 -3.23 -11.95
CA LEU A 235 12.65 -2.13 -11.40
C LEU A 235 12.11 -1.25 -12.52
N GLY A 236 10.92 -0.66 -12.34
CA GLY A 236 10.29 0.21 -13.34
C GLY A 236 9.41 -0.53 -14.35
N GLU A 237 8.91 0.21 -15.36
CA GLU A 237 7.96 -0.31 -16.34
C GLU A 237 8.59 -1.42 -17.20
N GLN A 238 7.89 -2.54 -17.31
CA GLN A 238 8.25 -3.67 -18.17
C GLN A 238 7.05 -4.07 -19.01
N THR A 239 7.30 -4.43 -20.28
CA THR A 239 6.26 -4.75 -21.25
C THR A 239 6.57 -5.99 -22.07
N ALA A 240 5.53 -6.76 -22.40
CA ALA A 240 5.63 -7.91 -23.29
C ALA A 240 4.41 -7.99 -24.21
N VAL A 241 4.52 -8.77 -25.28
CA VAL A 241 3.43 -9.06 -26.20
C VAL A 241 3.07 -10.53 -26.07
N LEU A 242 1.83 -10.78 -25.63
CA LEU A 242 1.22 -12.10 -25.68
C LEU A 242 0.64 -12.31 -27.08
N THR A 243 0.98 -13.44 -27.70
CA THR A 243 0.50 -13.84 -29.02
C THR A 243 -0.07 -15.25 -28.95
N LEU A 244 -1.33 -15.42 -29.28
CA LEU A 244 -1.98 -16.71 -29.49
C LEU A 244 -2.23 -16.88 -30.98
N LEU A 245 -1.62 -17.88 -31.61
CA LEU A 245 -1.84 -18.12 -33.04
C LEU A 245 -3.27 -18.61 -33.30
N GLU A 246 -3.82 -18.24 -34.45
CA GLU A 246 -5.12 -18.73 -34.92
C GLU A 246 -5.15 -18.89 -36.45
N ASP A 247 -6.12 -19.65 -36.95
CA ASP A 247 -6.30 -19.94 -38.38
C ASP A 247 -7.12 -18.89 -39.17
N SER A 248 -7.52 -17.79 -38.51
CA SER A 248 -8.25 -16.69 -39.14
C SER A 248 -7.35 -15.79 -40.02
N VAL A 249 -7.96 -14.87 -40.76
CA VAL A 249 -7.26 -13.83 -41.53
C VAL A 249 -6.37 -12.94 -40.63
N ALA A 250 -6.75 -12.75 -39.37
CA ALA A 250 -5.91 -12.03 -38.40
C ALA A 250 -4.64 -12.83 -38.08
N GLY A 251 -4.70 -14.17 -38.09
CA GLY A 251 -3.60 -15.10 -37.89
C GLY A 251 -3.09 -15.20 -36.45
N SER A 252 -3.44 -14.24 -35.59
CA SER A 252 -3.16 -14.28 -34.17
C SER A 252 -4.06 -13.35 -33.37
N VAL A 253 -4.27 -13.69 -32.10
CA VAL A 253 -4.80 -12.82 -31.06
C VAL A 253 -3.63 -12.26 -30.26
N ARG A 254 -3.47 -10.92 -30.24
CA ARG A 254 -2.33 -10.25 -29.58
C ARG A 254 -2.76 -9.35 -28.42
N ARG A 255 -1.96 -9.28 -27.36
CA ARG A 255 -2.16 -8.38 -26.20
C ARG A 255 -0.85 -7.75 -25.78
N LEU A 256 -0.87 -6.46 -25.44
CA LEU A 256 0.23 -5.81 -24.74
C LEU A 256 0.08 -6.07 -23.24
N LEU A 257 1.11 -6.63 -22.62
CA LEU A 257 1.23 -6.81 -21.18
C LEU A 257 2.09 -5.68 -20.62
N SER A 258 1.73 -5.17 -19.45
CA SER A 258 2.58 -4.20 -18.75
C SER A 258 2.52 -4.38 -17.24
N LEU A 259 3.67 -4.25 -16.60
CA LEU A 259 3.83 -4.19 -15.15
C LEU A 259 4.84 -3.11 -14.78
N GLU A 260 4.92 -2.76 -13.50
CA GLU A 260 5.98 -1.89 -12.94
C GLU A 260 6.70 -2.63 -11.80
N GLY A 261 7.97 -2.97 -12.00
CA GLY A 261 8.78 -3.67 -11.01
C GLY A 261 9.18 -2.78 -9.83
N TYR A 262 9.16 -3.32 -8.61
CA TYR A 262 9.65 -2.62 -7.42
C TYR A 262 10.43 -3.54 -6.46
N ASP A 263 11.34 -2.94 -5.68
CA ASP A 263 12.09 -3.69 -4.68
C ASP A 263 11.22 -3.89 -3.43
N ALA A 264 10.69 -5.10 -3.26
CA ALA A 264 9.86 -5.43 -2.10
C ALA A 264 10.59 -5.28 -0.76
N ARG A 265 11.94 -5.33 -0.75
CA ARG A 265 12.74 -5.08 0.45
C ARG A 265 12.59 -3.64 0.91
N THR A 266 12.23 -2.69 0.03
CA THR A 266 12.08 -1.28 0.42
C THR A 266 10.89 -1.00 1.33
N ASP A 267 9.89 -1.88 1.35
CA ASP A 267 8.65 -1.72 2.11
C ASP A 267 8.61 -2.55 3.42
N GLU A 268 9.53 -3.50 3.61
CA GLU A 268 9.62 -4.25 4.87
C GLU A 268 9.96 -3.31 6.04
N GLY A 269 9.33 -3.51 7.20
CA GLY A 269 9.59 -2.70 8.39
C GLY A 269 9.18 -1.24 8.27
N THR A 270 8.49 -0.84 7.20
CA THR A 270 7.87 0.48 7.08
C THR A 270 6.54 0.55 7.84
N TYR A 271 6.22 1.70 8.40
CA TYR A 271 5.04 1.95 9.23
C TYR A 271 3.90 2.56 8.42
N TYR A 272 2.71 2.00 8.57
CA TYR A 272 1.47 2.50 8.00
C TYR A 272 0.57 3.02 9.12
N PRO A 273 0.45 4.35 9.27
CA PRO A 273 -0.46 4.93 10.26
C PRO A 273 -1.91 4.68 9.84
N LEU A 274 -2.76 4.36 10.82
CA LEU A 274 -4.18 4.20 10.63
C LEU A 274 -4.94 5.25 11.45
N SER A 275 -6.15 5.59 11.01
CA SER A 275 -7.11 6.24 11.91
C SER A 275 -7.37 5.28 13.07
N PRO A 276 -7.19 5.69 14.33
CA PRO A 276 -7.38 4.81 15.47
C PRO A 276 -8.74 4.11 15.45
N SER A 277 -8.75 2.79 15.61
CA SER A 277 -9.98 2.00 15.55
C SER A 277 -10.01 0.89 16.60
N ARG A 278 -11.16 0.71 17.27
CA ARG A 278 -11.32 -0.33 18.28
C ARG A 278 -11.49 -1.70 17.65
N VAL A 279 -10.68 -2.66 18.08
CA VAL A 279 -10.73 -4.07 17.61
C VAL A 279 -11.07 -5.07 18.72
N LEU A 280 -10.98 -4.64 19.99
CA LEU A 280 -11.34 -5.44 21.15
C LEU A 280 -12.09 -4.58 22.17
N ASP A 281 -13.23 -5.08 22.67
CA ASP A 281 -13.87 -4.60 23.89
C ASP A 281 -14.64 -5.76 24.55
N THR A 282 -14.06 -6.31 25.61
CA THR A 282 -14.63 -7.43 26.35
C THR A 282 -15.92 -7.10 27.11
N ARG A 283 -16.34 -5.82 27.16
CA ARG A 283 -17.61 -5.40 27.77
C ARG A 283 -18.76 -5.44 26.76
N SER A 284 -18.47 -5.19 25.48
CA SER A 284 -19.49 -5.16 24.41
C SER A 284 -19.51 -6.43 23.56
N GLY A 285 -18.50 -7.29 23.67
CA GLY A 285 -18.40 -8.50 22.87
C GLY A 285 -17.63 -8.29 21.55
N LEU A 286 -17.00 -7.12 21.37
CA LEU A 286 -16.21 -6.82 20.18
C LEU A 286 -14.88 -7.57 20.26
N GLY A 287 -14.62 -8.44 19.29
CA GLY A 287 -13.35 -9.17 19.18
C GLY A 287 -13.17 -10.32 20.19
N ALA A 288 -14.04 -10.42 21.20
CA ALA A 288 -14.03 -11.45 22.25
C ALA A 288 -15.43 -11.58 22.88
N PRO A 289 -15.79 -12.71 23.54
CA PRO A 289 -17.03 -12.81 24.30
C PRO A 289 -17.17 -11.75 25.40
N VAL A 290 -18.42 -11.43 25.78
CA VAL A 290 -18.73 -10.49 26.88
C VAL A 290 -18.36 -11.14 28.22
N ALA A 291 -17.11 -10.97 28.64
CA ALA A 291 -16.59 -11.54 29.88
C ALA A 291 -15.33 -10.82 30.33
N ARG A 292 -15.09 -10.80 31.64
CA ARG A 292 -13.78 -10.42 32.19
C ARG A 292 -12.76 -11.50 31.86
N VAL A 293 -11.55 -11.10 31.52
CA VAL A 293 -10.40 -12.01 31.38
C VAL A 293 -9.90 -12.32 32.78
N GLY A 294 -10.18 -13.52 33.26
CA GLY A 294 -9.81 -14.00 34.59
C GLY A 294 -8.31 -14.28 34.75
N SER A 295 -7.92 -14.61 35.98
CA SER A 295 -6.54 -14.97 36.28
C SER A 295 -6.11 -16.22 35.52
N GLY A 296 -4.94 -16.16 34.89
CA GLY A 296 -4.39 -17.27 34.14
C GLY A 296 -5.02 -17.48 32.75
N GLN A 297 -5.98 -16.63 32.35
CA GLN A 297 -6.63 -16.75 31.05
C GLN A 297 -5.86 -15.97 29.97
N ALA A 298 -5.90 -16.53 28.75
CA ALA A 298 -5.41 -15.89 27.54
C ALA A 298 -6.60 -15.57 26.62
N LEU A 299 -6.64 -14.36 26.10
CA LEU A 299 -7.51 -14.01 24.99
C LEU A 299 -6.70 -13.97 23.69
N ARG A 300 -7.11 -14.77 22.72
CA ARG A 300 -6.59 -14.67 21.34
C ARG A 300 -7.33 -13.55 20.61
N LEU A 301 -6.58 -12.62 20.01
CA LEU A 301 -7.11 -11.51 19.23
C LEU A 301 -6.57 -11.57 17.79
N GLN A 302 -7.46 -11.78 16.82
CA GLN A 302 -7.12 -11.64 15.40
C GLN A 302 -6.94 -10.16 15.07
N LEU A 303 -5.83 -9.79 14.43
CA LEU A 303 -5.53 -8.40 14.06
C LEU A 303 -5.53 -8.19 12.55
N THR A 304 -4.85 -9.05 11.79
CA THR A 304 -4.89 -8.95 10.32
C THR A 304 -6.32 -9.16 9.80
N GLY A 305 -6.67 -8.42 8.75
CA GLY A 305 -8.03 -8.37 8.21
C GLY A 305 -9.03 -7.59 9.08
N ARG A 306 -8.58 -6.91 10.16
CA ARG A 306 -9.44 -6.12 11.06
C ARG A 306 -8.84 -4.74 11.32
N GLY A 307 -9.70 -3.75 11.63
CA GLY A 307 -9.25 -2.41 12.04
C GLY A 307 -8.36 -1.69 11.03
N GLY A 308 -8.43 -2.05 9.74
CA GLY A 308 -7.56 -1.51 8.69
C GLY A 308 -6.18 -2.19 8.54
N VAL A 309 -5.89 -3.22 9.34
CA VAL A 309 -4.62 -3.97 9.27
C VAL A 309 -4.70 -5.03 8.16
N PRO A 310 -3.82 -5.01 7.15
CA PRO A 310 -3.82 -5.99 6.07
C PRO A 310 -3.13 -7.31 6.49
N VAL A 311 -3.19 -8.33 5.64
CA VAL A 311 -2.60 -9.66 5.94
C VAL A 311 -1.07 -9.65 5.90
N GLU A 312 -0.50 -8.68 5.20
CA GLU A 312 0.93 -8.43 5.04
C GLU A 312 1.55 -7.73 6.27
N ALA A 313 0.77 -7.41 7.31
CA ALA A 313 1.31 -6.80 8.53
C ALA A 313 2.25 -7.76 9.28
N SER A 314 3.44 -7.28 9.65
CA SER A 314 4.43 -7.96 10.49
C SER A 314 4.17 -7.74 11.97
N THR A 315 3.67 -6.56 12.29
CA THR A 315 3.59 -6.00 13.62
C THR A 315 2.45 -5.01 13.66
N VAL A 316 1.73 -4.94 14.78
CA VAL A 316 0.65 -3.96 14.98
C VAL A 316 1.01 -3.07 16.17
N VAL A 317 0.74 -1.77 16.03
CA VAL A 317 0.80 -0.80 17.12
C VAL A 317 -0.61 -0.64 17.68
N LEU A 318 -0.79 -1.08 18.92
CA LEU A 318 -2.04 -1.03 19.65
C LEU A 318 -1.96 -0.02 20.78
N ASN A 319 -3.10 0.53 21.19
CA ASN A 319 -3.27 1.03 22.55
C ASN A 319 -4.14 0.03 23.33
N VAL A 320 -3.55 -0.60 24.34
CA VAL A 320 -4.23 -1.62 25.16
C VAL A 320 -4.66 -0.97 26.47
N THR A 321 -5.95 -1.08 26.79
CA THR A 321 -6.55 -0.51 28.00
C THR A 321 -7.09 -1.61 28.90
N VAL A 322 -6.75 -1.54 30.19
CA VAL A 322 -7.41 -2.30 31.25
C VAL A 322 -8.46 -1.40 31.90
N THR A 323 -9.64 -1.96 32.18
CA THR A 323 -10.69 -1.26 32.92
C THR A 323 -11.41 -2.18 33.89
N GLU A 324 -11.96 -1.55 34.93
CA GLU A 324 -12.68 -2.19 36.03
C GLU A 324 -11.96 -3.38 36.70
N PRO A 325 -10.63 -3.40 36.90
CA PRO A 325 -9.96 -4.55 37.51
C PRO A 325 -10.46 -4.81 38.94
N VAL A 326 -10.71 -6.09 39.29
CA VAL A 326 -11.15 -6.48 40.65
C VAL A 326 -9.99 -6.65 41.65
N GLY A 327 -8.75 -6.54 41.17
CA GLY A 327 -7.52 -6.75 41.94
C GLY A 327 -6.31 -6.31 41.13
N SER A 328 -5.11 -6.54 41.65
CA SER A 328 -3.86 -6.19 40.94
C SER A 328 -3.42 -7.28 39.96
N GLY A 329 -2.63 -6.89 38.97
CA GLY A 329 -2.05 -7.81 38.01
C GLY A 329 -1.34 -7.10 36.86
N HIS A 330 -1.02 -7.87 35.83
CA HIS A 330 -0.51 -7.33 34.57
C HIS A 330 -0.95 -8.16 33.36
N ILE A 331 -0.93 -7.52 32.21
CA ILE A 331 -1.21 -8.11 30.91
C ILE A 331 0.09 -8.28 30.15
N SER A 332 0.25 -9.44 29.52
CA SER A 332 1.30 -9.69 28.53
C SER A 332 0.66 -9.86 27.16
N VAL A 333 1.12 -9.06 26.20
CA VAL A 333 0.69 -9.13 24.80
C VAL A 333 1.83 -9.70 23.96
N TYR A 334 1.58 -10.79 23.25
CA TYR A 334 2.63 -11.52 22.53
C TYR A 334 2.06 -12.25 21.30
N PRO A 335 2.91 -12.63 20.32
CA PRO A 335 2.45 -13.30 19.12
C PRO A 335 1.80 -14.66 19.44
N THR A 336 0.86 -15.08 18.62
CA THR A 336 0.38 -16.48 18.61
C THR A 336 1.46 -17.41 18.04
N GLY A 337 1.46 -18.67 18.49
CA GLY A 337 2.42 -19.67 18.01
C GLY A 337 3.81 -19.61 18.65
N VAL A 338 4.06 -18.69 19.59
CA VAL A 338 5.31 -18.63 20.37
C VAL A 338 5.05 -18.84 21.87
N PRO A 339 6.03 -19.34 22.64
CA PRO A 339 5.94 -19.39 24.09
C PRO A 339 5.69 -18.00 24.69
N ARG A 340 4.86 -17.94 25.73
CA ARG A 340 4.56 -16.68 26.43
C ARG A 340 5.85 -16.10 27.03
N PRO A 341 6.20 -14.83 26.74
CA PRO A 341 7.35 -14.18 27.36
C PRO A 341 7.04 -13.82 28.82
N THR A 342 8.07 -13.59 29.62
CA THR A 342 7.95 -13.22 31.05
C THR A 342 7.73 -11.71 31.27
N VAL A 343 7.56 -10.94 30.20
CA VAL A 343 7.49 -9.47 30.26
C VAL A 343 6.05 -8.98 30.36
N SER A 344 5.87 -7.86 31.05
CA SER A 344 4.57 -7.20 31.22
C SER A 344 4.41 -6.07 30.20
N SER A 345 3.25 -6.00 29.54
CA SER A 345 2.88 -4.90 28.65
C SER A 345 2.13 -3.80 29.39
N LEU A 346 1.26 -4.14 30.34
CA LEU A 346 0.43 -3.19 31.09
C LEU A 346 0.17 -3.71 32.50
N ASN A 347 0.42 -2.89 33.51
CA ASN A 347 0.23 -3.25 34.92
C ASN A 347 -0.97 -2.49 35.46
N TYR A 348 -1.75 -3.12 36.34
CA TYR A 348 -2.99 -2.56 36.85
C TYR A 348 -3.20 -2.89 38.34
N THR A 349 -4.02 -2.07 38.99
CA THR A 349 -4.43 -2.16 40.40
C THR A 349 -5.96 -2.04 40.50
N PRO A 350 -6.61 -2.47 41.59
CA PRO A 350 -8.07 -2.48 41.67
C PRO A 350 -8.69 -1.10 41.39
N GLY A 351 -9.77 -1.07 40.61
CA GLY A 351 -10.48 0.17 40.26
C GLY A 351 -9.75 1.09 39.25
N TRP A 352 -8.55 0.73 38.80
CA TRP A 352 -7.77 1.54 37.85
C TRP A 352 -8.26 1.36 36.41
N THR A 353 -8.38 2.46 35.66
CA THR A 353 -8.55 2.42 34.21
C THR A 353 -7.40 3.15 33.56
N GLY A 354 -6.67 2.45 32.70
CA GLY A 354 -5.44 2.96 32.12
C GLY A 354 -4.98 2.17 30.90
N ALA A 355 -4.20 2.84 30.07
CA ALA A 355 -3.74 2.32 28.79
C ALA A 355 -2.22 2.42 28.66
N ASN A 356 -1.66 1.55 27.83
CA ASN A 356 -0.28 1.64 27.35
C ASN A 356 -0.24 1.31 25.86
N SER A 357 0.62 2.02 25.12
CA SER A 357 0.92 1.67 23.73
C SER A 357 1.73 0.38 23.68
N VAL A 358 1.36 -0.51 22.76
CA VAL A 358 1.94 -1.84 22.60
C VAL A 358 2.24 -2.07 21.13
N THR A 359 3.53 -2.10 20.79
CA THR A 359 4.00 -2.59 19.49
C THR A 359 4.27 -4.08 19.61
N VAL A 360 3.54 -4.90 18.85
CA VAL A 360 3.62 -6.37 18.98
C VAL A 360 3.63 -7.05 17.62
N LYS A 361 4.57 -7.99 17.44
CA LYS A 361 4.64 -8.87 16.28
C LYS A 361 3.37 -9.74 16.23
N VAL A 362 2.81 -9.94 15.03
CA VAL A 362 1.70 -10.90 14.86
C VAL A 362 2.23 -12.30 14.58
N GLY A 363 1.50 -13.32 15.01
CA GLY A 363 1.80 -14.71 14.65
C GLY A 363 1.68 -14.96 13.15
N ALA A 364 2.05 -16.16 12.70
CA ALA A 364 1.92 -16.56 11.29
C ALA A 364 0.46 -16.49 10.78
N ASP A 365 -0.49 -16.63 11.70
CA ASP A 365 -1.94 -16.51 11.49
C ASP A 365 -2.47 -15.07 11.66
N GLY A 366 -1.60 -14.08 11.89
CA GLY A 366 -1.98 -12.67 12.02
C GLY A 366 -2.64 -12.28 13.34
N ALA A 367 -2.51 -13.10 14.37
CA ALA A 367 -3.11 -12.89 15.69
C ALA A 367 -2.07 -12.63 16.79
N VAL A 368 -2.56 -12.21 17.96
CA VAL A 368 -1.80 -12.07 19.21
C VAL A 368 -2.58 -12.69 20.37
N ASN A 369 -1.88 -12.99 21.47
CA ASN A 369 -2.44 -13.40 22.74
C ASN A 369 -2.31 -12.27 23.76
N LEU A 370 -3.41 -11.96 24.46
CA LEU A 370 -3.45 -11.08 25.63
C LEU A 370 -3.66 -11.96 26.86
N TYR A 371 -2.61 -12.19 27.63
CA TYR A 371 -2.65 -13.05 28.80
C TYR A 371 -2.73 -12.24 30.09
N ASN A 372 -3.61 -12.65 31.01
CA ASN A 372 -3.78 -12.01 32.30
C ASN A 372 -3.06 -12.77 33.43
N HIS A 373 -2.08 -12.12 34.06
CA HIS A 373 -1.31 -12.66 35.18
C HIS A 373 -1.92 -12.41 36.57
N GLY A 374 -3.01 -11.66 36.67
CA GLY A 374 -3.59 -11.27 37.97
C GLY A 374 -5.09 -11.38 38.02
N ALA A 375 -5.73 -10.49 38.77
CA ALA A 375 -7.17 -10.53 39.00
C ALA A 375 -7.99 -10.28 37.73
N ALA A 376 -9.28 -10.61 37.75
CA ALA A 376 -10.14 -10.47 36.57
C ALA A 376 -10.30 -9.00 36.12
N VAL A 377 -10.17 -8.76 34.81
CA VAL A 377 -10.24 -7.42 34.21
C VAL A 377 -11.06 -7.40 32.92
N HIS A 378 -11.54 -6.21 32.52
CA HIS A 378 -11.93 -5.98 31.13
C HIS A 378 -10.75 -5.44 30.33
N LEU A 379 -10.62 -5.94 29.11
CA LEU A 379 -9.65 -5.48 28.12
C LEU A 379 -10.35 -4.75 26.97
N VAL A 380 -9.72 -3.68 26.53
CA VAL A 380 -10.01 -2.93 25.31
C VAL A 380 -8.72 -2.78 24.53
N ALA A 381 -8.77 -2.91 23.20
CA ALA A 381 -7.62 -2.64 22.34
C ALA A 381 -8.03 -1.84 21.11
N ASP A 382 -7.32 -0.75 20.88
CA ASP A 382 -7.46 0.12 19.72
C ASP A 382 -6.21 -0.03 18.83
N VAL A 383 -6.37 -0.12 17.51
CA VAL A 383 -5.28 -0.16 16.53
C VAL A 383 -4.92 1.25 16.11
N ASN A 384 -3.63 1.59 16.13
CA ASN A 384 -3.09 2.89 15.69
C ASN A 384 -2.33 2.80 14.34
N GLY A 385 -1.84 1.62 13.98
CA GLY A 385 -1.11 1.38 12.74
C GLY A 385 -0.40 0.03 12.73
N TYR A 386 0.37 -0.24 11.68
CA TYR A 386 1.10 -1.51 11.54
C TYR A 386 2.44 -1.30 10.85
N TYR A 387 3.37 -2.22 11.07
CA TYR A 387 4.57 -2.36 10.24
C TYR A 387 4.39 -3.51 9.25
N SER A 388 4.94 -3.37 8.05
CA SER A 388 4.73 -4.35 6.97
C SER A 388 5.80 -5.45 6.92
N LYS A 389 5.43 -6.66 6.49
CA LYS A 389 6.36 -7.74 6.06
C LYS A 389 6.84 -7.54 4.60
N GLY A 390 6.32 -6.51 3.94
CA GLY A 390 6.41 -6.22 2.51
C GLY A 390 5.20 -5.36 2.12
N ARG A 391 5.21 -4.66 0.98
CA ARG A 391 4.12 -3.71 0.67
C ARG A 391 2.75 -4.43 0.62
N PRO A 392 1.72 -3.94 1.32
CA PRO A 392 0.36 -4.42 1.12
C PRO A 392 -0.04 -4.16 -0.33
N CYS A 393 -0.48 -5.18 -1.06
CA CYS A 393 -0.95 -4.97 -2.43
C CYS A 393 -2.15 -4.00 -2.42
N CYS A 394 -2.22 -3.14 -3.45
CA CYS A 394 -3.32 -2.20 -3.70
C CYS A 394 -3.38 -0.91 -2.84
N GLN A 395 -2.36 -0.59 -2.03
CA GLN A 395 -2.26 0.73 -1.40
C GLN A 395 -1.37 1.69 -2.22
N GLY A 396 -1.97 2.79 -2.70
CA GLY A 396 -1.27 3.85 -3.46
C GLY A 396 -0.23 4.63 -2.66
N TYR A 397 -0.12 4.42 -1.35
CA TYR A 397 0.83 5.12 -0.47
C TYR A 397 1.98 4.20 -0.04
N MET A 398 3.20 4.76 -0.01
CA MET A 398 4.39 4.11 0.57
C MET A 398 4.27 4.13 2.11
N GLY A 399 4.72 3.05 2.76
CA GLY A 399 4.85 3.05 4.21
C GLY A 399 5.96 4.00 4.65
N GLY A 400 5.87 4.54 5.86
CA GLY A 400 6.84 5.50 6.38
C GLY A 400 8.03 4.86 7.07
N GLN A 401 9.20 5.49 6.96
CA GLN A 401 10.39 5.13 7.72
C GLN A 401 10.49 6.00 8.97
N TYR A 402 11.02 5.42 10.06
CA TYR A 402 11.14 6.14 11.32
C TYR A 402 12.34 7.09 11.29
N GLN A 403 12.07 8.36 11.55
CA GLN A 403 13.04 9.43 11.67
C GLN A 403 13.17 9.80 13.15
N ALA A 404 14.25 9.36 13.77
CA ALA A 404 14.48 9.56 15.19
C ALA A 404 15.04 10.96 15.49
N LEU A 405 14.54 11.60 16.56
CA LEU A 405 15.16 12.82 17.07
C LEU A 405 16.17 12.46 18.16
N ALA A 406 17.38 13.02 18.06
CA ALA A 406 18.39 12.91 19.12
C ALA A 406 17.91 13.41 20.49
N ARG A 407 17.01 14.41 20.46
CA ARG A 407 16.46 15.06 21.63
C ARG A 407 14.96 15.21 21.43
N PRO A 408 14.13 14.62 22.31
CA PRO A 408 12.72 14.93 22.38
C PRO A 408 12.46 16.44 22.49
N VAL A 409 11.42 16.93 21.81
CA VAL A 409 11.06 18.35 21.76
C VAL A 409 9.64 18.54 22.26
N ARG A 410 9.41 19.52 23.13
CA ARG A 410 8.06 19.90 23.53
C ARG A 410 7.39 20.70 22.41
N LEU A 411 6.35 20.13 21.81
CA LEU A 411 5.53 20.81 20.79
C LEU A 411 4.36 21.58 21.38
N ALA A 412 3.83 21.12 22.52
CA ALA A 412 2.70 21.73 23.16
C ALA A 412 2.81 21.65 24.69
N ASP A 413 2.53 22.78 25.37
CA ASP A 413 2.29 22.84 26.81
C ASP A 413 1.13 23.79 27.10
N THR A 414 -0.05 23.22 27.36
CA THR A 414 -1.22 24.05 27.71
C THR A 414 -1.14 24.67 29.11
N ARG A 415 -0.07 24.48 29.87
CA ARG A 415 0.14 25.27 31.10
C ARG A 415 0.68 26.66 30.79
N GLU A 416 1.39 26.80 29.68
CA GLU A 416 2.07 28.02 29.26
C GLU A 416 1.17 28.96 28.44
N TRP A 417 -0.01 28.50 28.02
CA TRP A 417 -0.90 29.19 27.10
C TRP A 417 -1.71 30.37 27.70
N GLY A 418 -1.63 30.63 29.01
CA GLY A 418 -2.43 31.64 29.73
C GLY A 418 -3.96 31.42 29.87
N ASN A 419 -4.56 30.41 29.22
CA ASN A 419 -6.02 30.20 29.12
C ASN A 419 -6.62 29.14 30.10
N GLY A 420 -5.91 28.72 31.14
CA GLY A 420 -6.38 27.69 32.08
C GLY A 420 -6.20 26.22 31.62
N ARG A 421 -7.17 25.33 31.80
CA ARG A 421 -7.09 23.93 31.32
C ARG A 421 -7.77 23.79 29.96
N LEU A 422 -7.38 22.82 29.14
CA LEU A 422 -8.17 22.44 27.96
C LEU A 422 -9.54 21.95 28.41
N PRO A 423 -10.65 22.61 28.03
CA PRO A 423 -11.97 22.26 28.53
C PRO A 423 -12.44 20.89 28.05
N ALA A 424 -13.28 20.23 28.85
CA ALA A 424 -13.95 19.00 28.45
C ALA A 424 -14.69 19.16 27.11
N GLY A 425 -14.52 18.20 26.20
CA GLY A 425 -15.15 18.24 24.88
C GLY A 425 -14.40 19.08 23.85
N TYR A 426 -13.22 19.62 24.17
CA TYR A 426 -12.40 20.40 23.25
C TYR A 426 -11.17 19.62 22.79
N TYR A 427 -10.61 20.07 21.66
CA TYR A 427 -9.34 19.61 21.15
C TYR A 427 -8.43 20.76 20.72
N ILE A 428 -7.14 20.47 20.66
CA ILE A 428 -6.11 21.33 20.07
C ILE A 428 -5.43 20.60 18.92
N ASN A 429 -5.03 21.34 17.90
CA ASN A 429 -4.08 20.87 16.90
C ASN A 429 -2.67 21.27 17.31
N VAL A 430 -1.76 20.31 17.25
CA VAL A 430 -0.33 20.44 17.55
C VAL A 430 0.43 20.24 16.25
N THR A 431 1.06 21.31 15.77
CA THR A 431 1.83 21.32 14.52
C THR A 431 3.31 21.55 14.79
N ALA A 432 4.16 21.11 13.87
CA ALA A 432 5.60 21.32 13.94
C ALA A 432 6.16 21.59 12.53
N ASP A 433 7.28 22.28 12.46
CA ASP A 433 7.86 22.76 11.21
C ASP A 433 9.33 22.35 11.05
N TRP A 434 9.60 21.54 10.03
CA TRP A 434 10.94 21.13 9.60
C TRP A 434 11.36 21.79 8.27
N GLY A 435 10.57 22.72 7.75
CA GLY A 435 10.71 23.27 6.40
C GLY A 435 9.89 22.48 5.37
N ASP A 436 9.50 23.16 4.30
CA ASP A 436 8.52 22.65 3.34
C ASP A 436 8.92 21.29 2.76
N ASP A 437 10.19 21.09 2.41
CA ASP A 437 10.72 19.84 1.83
C ASP A 437 10.53 18.59 2.69
N ILE A 438 10.50 18.76 4.02
CA ILE A 438 10.29 17.68 4.99
C ILE A 438 8.82 17.60 5.37
N ASN A 439 8.17 18.74 5.59
CA ASN A 439 6.81 18.83 6.11
C ASN A 439 5.80 18.01 5.28
N TRP A 440 5.88 18.02 3.95
CA TRP A 440 4.92 17.29 3.11
C TRP A 440 5.12 15.77 3.11
N ARG A 441 6.29 15.28 3.54
CA ARG A 441 6.66 13.86 3.58
C ARG A 441 6.20 13.18 4.87
N ILE A 442 5.92 13.94 5.93
CA ILE A 442 5.54 13.38 7.22
C ILE A 442 4.15 12.73 7.16
N ARG A 443 4.03 11.51 7.71
CA ARG A 443 2.82 10.69 7.76
C ARG A 443 2.33 10.42 9.18
N ALA A 444 3.23 10.40 10.17
CA ALA A 444 2.85 10.25 11.57
C ALA A 444 3.87 10.89 12.53
N PHE A 445 3.41 11.32 13.70
CA PHE A 445 4.29 11.73 14.80
C PHE A 445 4.42 10.60 15.82
N ALA A 446 5.65 10.37 16.31
CA ALA A 446 5.92 9.56 17.49
C ALA A 446 6.03 10.50 18.70
N VAL A 447 5.08 10.45 19.62
CA VAL A 447 4.93 11.43 20.71
C VAL A 447 4.70 10.75 22.06
N ASN A 448 5.13 11.42 23.13
CA ASN A 448 4.55 11.24 24.46
C ASN A 448 3.45 12.28 24.66
N ILE A 449 2.26 11.84 25.02
CA ILE A 449 1.12 12.70 25.33
C ILE A 449 0.87 12.61 26.83
N THR A 450 0.86 13.75 27.50
CA THR A 450 0.71 13.83 28.96
C THR A 450 -0.53 14.62 29.32
N ALA A 451 -1.39 14.05 30.17
CA ALA A 451 -2.43 14.77 30.89
C ALA A 451 -1.90 15.13 32.27
N THR A 452 -2.07 16.39 32.69
CA THR A 452 -1.69 16.83 34.04
C THR A 452 -2.76 17.71 34.66
N GLU A 453 -2.96 17.52 35.96
CA GLU A 453 -3.98 18.20 36.76
C GLU A 453 -5.41 18.12 36.18
N PRO A 454 -5.90 16.94 35.74
CA PRO A 454 -7.27 16.79 35.26
C PRO A 454 -8.27 17.02 36.42
N LYS A 455 -9.39 17.71 36.15
CA LYS A 455 -10.43 17.95 37.16
C LYS A 455 -11.19 16.68 37.57
N ALA A 456 -11.29 15.72 36.66
CA ALA A 456 -12.02 14.47 36.84
C ALA A 456 -11.33 13.33 36.09
N ALA A 457 -11.72 12.09 36.38
CA ALA A 457 -11.26 10.94 35.60
C ALA A 457 -11.76 11.05 34.14
N GLY A 458 -10.89 10.72 33.20
CA GLY A 458 -11.16 10.91 31.77
C GLY A 458 -10.11 10.29 30.88
N PHE A 459 -10.11 10.73 29.62
CA PHE A 459 -9.18 10.25 28.61
C PHE A 459 -8.80 11.35 27.61
N LEU A 460 -7.63 11.17 26.99
CA LEU A 460 -7.25 11.89 25.78
C LEU A 460 -7.44 11.00 24.56
N THR A 461 -7.78 11.60 23.43
CA THR A 461 -7.78 10.96 22.11
C THR A 461 -6.79 11.70 21.22
N ALA A 462 -5.96 10.96 20.48
CA ALA A 462 -5.00 11.53 19.54
C ALA A 462 -5.22 10.98 18.13
N TRP A 463 -5.26 11.87 17.13
CA TRP A 463 -5.51 11.52 15.73
C TRP A 463 -4.92 12.61 14.80
N ASN A 464 -5.32 12.62 13.53
CA ASN A 464 -4.81 13.57 12.53
C ASN A 464 -5.33 15.02 12.66
N GLY A 465 -6.19 15.32 13.64
CA GLY A 465 -6.70 16.68 13.89
C GLY A 465 -7.81 17.14 12.94
N ASN A 466 -8.29 16.27 12.04
CA ASN A 466 -9.50 16.53 11.27
C ASN A 466 -10.73 16.34 12.18
N LYS A 467 -11.50 17.42 12.39
CA LYS A 467 -12.68 17.41 13.27
C LYS A 467 -13.76 16.43 12.83
N ASP A 468 -13.91 16.22 11.53
CA ASP A 468 -14.99 15.39 10.99
C ASP A 468 -14.73 13.89 11.21
N ASN A 469 -13.52 13.53 11.65
CA ASN A 469 -13.05 12.15 11.81
C ASN A 469 -12.45 11.90 13.21
N LEU A 470 -12.94 12.54 14.28
CA LEU A 470 -12.52 12.24 15.65
C LEU A 470 -12.86 10.77 16.00
N PRO A 471 -11.87 9.91 16.28
CA PRO A 471 -12.13 8.50 16.57
C PRO A 471 -12.65 8.29 18.01
N ASN A 472 -13.51 7.29 18.19
CA ASN A 472 -13.99 6.87 19.51
C ASN A 472 -12.99 5.90 20.19
N THR A 473 -11.78 6.36 20.43
CA THR A 473 -10.67 5.60 21.03
C THR A 473 -9.96 6.46 22.06
N SER A 474 -9.39 5.87 23.10
CA SER A 474 -8.54 6.59 24.06
C SER A 474 -7.08 6.33 23.73
N ALA A 475 -6.26 7.39 23.67
CA ALA A 475 -4.80 7.29 23.62
C ALA A 475 -4.17 7.32 25.02
N LEU A 476 -4.85 7.88 26.02
CA LEU A 476 -4.40 7.95 27.41
C LEU A 476 -5.64 8.01 28.31
N ASN A 477 -5.61 7.35 29.47
CA ASN A 477 -6.64 7.47 30.49
C ASN A 477 -6.00 7.95 31.79
N TYR A 478 -6.75 8.74 32.56
CA TYR A 478 -6.25 9.37 33.78
C TYR A 478 -7.34 9.50 34.84
N ALA A 479 -6.92 9.59 36.10
CA ALA A 479 -7.77 9.93 37.23
C ALA A 479 -7.62 11.43 37.58
N ALA A 480 -8.56 11.97 38.35
CA ALA A 480 -8.51 13.35 38.81
C ALA A 480 -7.19 13.68 39.53
N ASN A 481 -6.64 14.86 39.27
CA ASN A 481 -5.42 15.39 39.89
C ASN A 481 -4.18 14.48 39.78
N THR A 482 -4.07 13.75 38.67
CA THR A 482 -2.89 12.94 38.35
C THR A 482 -2.08 13.54 37.20
N THR A 483 -0.82 13.15 37.09
CA THR A 483 0.01 13.37 35.90
C THR A 483 0.30 12.02 35.28
N VAL A 484 -0.21 11.78 34.07
CA VAL A 484 -0.06 10.50 33.37
C VAL A 484 0.41 10.78 31.95
N THR A 485 1.33 9.96 31.47
CA THR A 485 1.83 10.04 30.09
C THR A 485 1.69 8.69 29.42
N ASN A 486 1.46 8.70 28.11
CA ASN A 486 1.51 7.49 27.28
C ASN A 486 2.20 7.85 25.95
N PHE A 487 3.02 6.92 25.46
CA PHE A 487 3.56 7.02 24.12
C PHE A 487 2.48 6.71 23.08
N ALA A 488 2.50 7.42 21.94
CA ALA A 488 1.60 7.18 20.84
C ALA A 488 2.28 7.47 19.50
N VAL A 489 1.98 6.64 18.49
CA VAL A 489 2.25 6.97 17.09
C VAL A 489 0.95 7.42 16.46
N VAL A 490 0.89 8.69 16.06
CA VAL A 490 -0.35 9.37 15.69
C VAL A 490 -0.28 9.78 14.22
N PRO A 491 -1.26 9.42 13.37
CA PRO A 491 -1.30 9.88 11.98
C PRO A 491 -1.28 11.41 11.93
N SER A 492 -0.50 12.00 11.04
CA SER A 492 -0.47 13.45 10.83
C SER A 492 -1.31 13.84 9.62
N ALA A 493 -1.94 15.01 9.67
CA ALA A 493 -2.48 15.67 8.49
C ALA A 493 -1.80 17.02 8.28
N ASN A 494 -1.67 17.41 7.01
CA ASN A 494 -1.17 18.73 6.66
C ASN A 494 -2.22 19.80 6.91
N CYS A 495 -1.85 20.84 7.64
CA CYS A 495 -2.66 22.05 7.76
C CYS A 495 -2.45 22.95 6.55
N TYR A 496 -3.41 22.98 5.63
CA TYR A 496 -3.35 23.84 4.44
C TYR A 496 -3.69 25.31 4.72
N ASN A 497 -4.46 25.59 5.78
CA ASN A 497 -4.90 26.94 6.13
C ASN A 497 -3.98 27.63 7.16
N CYS A 498 -2.81 27.06 7.43
CA CYS A 498 -1.83 27.60 8.39
C CYS A 498 -0.86 28.63 7.76
N GLY A 499 -1.09 29.04 6.51
CA GLY A 499 -0.20 29.94 5.75
C GLY A 499 1.02 29.27 5.14
N LYS A 500 1.31 28.01 5.52
CA LYS A 500 2.30 27.09 4.95
C LYS A 500 1.87 25.65 5.27
N VAL A 501 2.45 24.68 4.57
CA VAL A 501 2.15 23.25 4.81
C VAL A 501 2.83 22.83 6.11
N LEU A 502 2.03 22.56 7.14
CA LEU A 502 2.51 22.07 8.43
C LEU A 502 1.90 20.71 8.75
N PRO A 503 2.69 19.66 8.99
CA PRO A 503 2.17 18.43 9.56
C PRO A 503 1.71 18.70 10.99
N GLY A 504 0.60 18.07 11.37
CA GLY A 504 0.10 18.16 12.73
C GLY A 504 -0.82 17.02 13.12
N ILE A 505 -1.07 16.96 14.42
CA ILE A 505 -1.97 15.99 15.06
C ILE A 505 -3.03 16.74 15.87
N GLY A 506 -4.16 16.10 16.15
CA GLY A 506 -5.18 16.57 17.08
C GLY A 506 -5.06 15.86 18.42
N VAL A 507 -5.29 16.58 19.51
CA VAL A 507 -5.44 16.02 20.86
C VAL A 507 -6.72 16.54 21.50
N TYR A 508 -7.65 15.63 21.76
CA TYR A 508 -8.96 15.86 22.37
C TYR A 508 -8.90 15.47 23.83
N THR A 509 -9.68 16.16 24.66
CA THR A 509 -9.87 15.81 26.06
C THR A 509 -11.33 15.60 26.44
N SER A 510 -11.60 14.52 27.17
CA SER A 510 -12.93 14.25 27.71
C SER A 510 -13.24 15.03 28.99
N GLN A 511 -12.23 15.64 29.62
CA GLN A 511 -12.34 16.39 30.88
C GLN A 511 -11.42 17.61 30.89
N ASP A 512 -11.70 18.60 31.73
CA ASP A 512 -10.81 19.74 31.93
C ASP A 512 -9.43 19.28 32.41
N THR A 513 -8.39 19.41 31.59
CA THR A 513 -7.01 19.01 31.91
C THR A 513 -5.99 19.85 31.18
N HIS A 514 -4.77 19.95 31.71
CA HIS A 514 -3.65 20.37 30.87
C HIS A 514 -3.16 19.18 30.05
N VAL A 515 -2.82 19.47 28.79
CA VAL A 515 -2.18 18.58 27.82
C VAL A 515 -0.77 19.08 27.52
N ILE A 516 0.18 18.15 27.48
CA ILE A 516 1.57 18.36 27.03
C ILE A 516 1.86 17.33 25.93
N VAL A 517 2.51 17.75 24.85
CA VAL A 517 2.93 16.86 23.76
C VAL A 517 4.42 17.04 23.52
N ASP A 518 5.18 15.96 23.74
CA ASP A 518 6.61 15.88 23.49
C ASP A 518 6.86 14.92 22.31
N ILE A 519 7.46 15.40 21.22
CA ILE A 519 7.79 14.58 20.05
C ILE A 519 9.16 13.93 20.21
N VAL A 520 9.27 12.64 19.90
CA VAL A 520 10.53 11.86 19.95
C VAL A 520 11.05 11.48 18.56
N GLY A 521 10.18 11.55 17.54
CA GLY A 521 10.47 11.21 16.15
C GLY A 521 9.22 11.34 15.29
N PHE A 522 9.35 11.03 14.01
CA PHE A 522 8.23 10.98 13.08
C PHE A 522 8.42 9.86 12.06
N TYR A 523 7.34 9.50 11.35
CA TYR A 523 7.38 8.59 10.22
C TYR A 523 7.14 9.38 8.95
N ASP A 524 8.03 9.26 7.97
CA ASP A 524 7.95 9.94 6.68
C ASP A 524 7.16 9.10 5.65
N ASP A 525 7.39 9.31 4.36
CA ASP A 525 6.85 8.49 3.27
C ASP A 525 7.94 7.67 2.56
N ALA A 526 8.96 7.26 3.32
CA ALA A 526 10.14 6.50 2.88
C ALA A 526 11.00 7.23 1.83
N SER A 527 10.97 8.55 1.84
CA SER A 527 11.69 9.37 0.84
C SER A 527 12.76 10.28 1.44
N LEU A 528 12.81 10.44 2.77
CA LEU A 528 13.88 11.17 3.43
C LEU A 528 15.09 10.27 3.67
N PRO A 529 16.33 10.81 3.58
CA PRO A 529 17.52 10.06 3.94
C PRO A 529 17.54 9.72 5.43
N GLY A 530 18.21 8.61 5.79
CA GLY A 530 18.38 8.18 7.18
C GLY A 530 17.14 7.57 7.85
N GLY A 531 16.10 7.28 7.07
CA GLY A 531 14.89 6.64 7.57
C GLY A 531 15.14 5.20 8.02
N LEU A 532 14.70 4.87 9.24
CA LEU A 532 14.91 3.57 9.86
C LEU A 532 13.72 2.64 9.62
N ARG A 533 14.01 1.37 9.37
CA ARG A 533 13.02 0.29 9.28
C ARG A 533 12.87 -0.42 10.61
N PHE A 534 11.70 -0.96 10.88
CA PHE A 534 11.41 -1.70 12.10
C PHE A 534 11.56 -3.20 11.92
N GLU A 535 12.35 -3.83 12.79
CA GLU A 535 12.45 -5.28 12.92
C GLU A 535 11.80 -5.74 14.23
N PRO A 536 10.69 -6.51 14.18
CA PRO A 536 10.04 -7.03 15.36
C PRO A 536 10.80 -8.20 15.98
N ILE A 537 10.94 -8.18 17.30
CA ILE A 537 11.43 -9.33 18.07
C ILE A 537 10.34 -9.88 19.01
N VAL A 538 10.54 -11.09 19.53
CA VAL A 538 9.76 -11.55 20.68
C VAL A 538 10.19 -10.71 21.88
N PRO A 539 9.25 -10.13 22.66
CA PRO A 539 9.60 -9.24 23.76
C PRO A 539 10.62 -9.85 24.74
N SER A 540 11.72 -9.12 24.99
CA SER A 540 12.86 -9.60 25.77
C SER A 540 13.33 -8.56 26.79
N ARG A 541 13.66 -9.00 28.02
CA ARG A 541 14.15 -8.11 29.09
C ARG A 541 15.65 -7.89 28.96
N ILE A 542 16.07 -6.63 28.85
CA ILE A 542 17.49 -6.25 28.83
C ILE A 542 17.96 -5.62 30.15
N ALA A 543 17.03 -5.09 30.96
CA ALA A 543 17.33 -4.57 32.28
C ALA A 543 16.27 -4.98 33.31
N ASP A 544 16.73 -5.41 34.48
CA ASP A 544 15.92 -5.65 35.68
C ASP A 544 16.74 -5.30 36.91
N THR A 545 16.63 -4.04 37.35
CA THR A 545 17.39 -3.53 38.49
C THR A 545 17.08 -4.22 39.83
N ARG A 546 16.06 -5.07 39.90
CA ARG A 546 15.75 -5.88 41.09
C ARG A 546 16.69 -7.08 41.20
N THR A 547 17.20 -7.55 40.06
CA THR A 547 18.12 -8.71 39.96
C THR A 547 19.55 -8.30 39.62
N GLY A 548 19.78 -6.99 39.38
CA GLY A 548 21.07 -6.47 38.94
C GLY A 548 21.32 -6.60 37.43
N GLN A 549 20.37 -7.11 36.65
CA GLN A 549 20.49 -7.23 35.20
C GLN A 549 20.49 -5.84 34.55
N GLY A 550 21.50 -5.56 33.72
CA GLY A 550 21.66 -4.31 32.98
C GLY A 550 22.05 -3.09 33.85
N TRP A 551 21.70 -3.10 35.14
CA TRP A 551 22.10 -2.10 36.12
C TRP A 551 21.97 -2.66 37.56
N PRO A 552 22.92 -2.41 38.47
CA PRO A 552 23.11 -3.21 39.69
C PRO A 552 22.04 -3.02 40.79
N SER A 553 21.30 -1.90 40.82
CA SER A 553 20.38 -1.60 41.92
C SER A 553 19.25 -0.66 41.50
N ALA A 554 18.26 -0.45 42.38
CA ALA A 554 17.29 0.64 42.22
C ALA A 554 17.99 1.98 41.95
N LEU A 555 17.42 2.81 41.08
CA LEU A 555 17.89 4.15 40.80
C LEU A 555 17.49 5.07 41.95
N GLY A 556 18.44 5.83 42.49
CA GLY A 556 18.20 6.82 43.52
C GLY A 556 17.56 8.11 43.00
N PRO A 557 17.37 9.11 43.86
CA PRO A 557 16.93 10.43 43.44
C PRO A 557 18.01 11.06 42.57
N ALA A 558 17.60 11.81 41.56
CA ALA A 558 18.45 12.44 40.56
C ALA A 558 19.54 11.53 39.97
N THR A 559 19.27 10.23 39.84
CA THR A 559 20.23 9.24 39.34
C THR A 559 19.95 8.87 37.89
N THR A 560 21.00 8.76 37.09
CA THR A 560 20.95 8.26 35.71
C THR A 560 21.63 6.90 35.64
N ALA A 561 20.91 5.88 35.17
CA ALA A 561 21.47 4.61 34.75
C ALA A 561 21.80 4.66 33.25
N THR A 562 22.86 3.96 32.84
CA THR A 562 23.15 3.69 31.42
C THR A 562 22.87 2.22 31.17
N ILE A 563 21.90 1.92 30.31
CA ILE A 563 21.53 0.56 29.93
C ILE A 563 22.08 0.32 28.53
N VAL A 564 22.79 -0.79 28.36
CA VAL A 564 23.40 -1.19 27.09
C VAL A 564 22.62 -2.37 26.51
N ALA A 565 22.21 -2.25 25.26
CA ALA A 565 21.55 -3.34 24.56
C ALA A 565 22.59 -4.43 24.20
N PRO A 566 22.28 -5.72 24.40
CA PRO A 566 23.22 -6.80 24.11
C PRO A 566 23.39 -7.03 22.60
N ASP A 567 24.59 -7.44 22.18
CA ASP A 567 24.92 -7.78 20.77
C ASP A 567 24.02 -8.87 20.17
N SER A 568 23.35 -9.68 20.99
CA SER A 568 22.35 -10.64 20.53
C SER A 568 21.06 -10.00 20.00
N LEU A 569 20.86 -8.71 20.27
CA LEU A 569 19.67 -7.95 19.92
C LEU A 569 19.95 -6.84 18.90
N VAL A 570 21.16 -6.26 18.94
CA VAL A 570 21.55 -5.11 18.11
C VAL A 570 22.76 -5.43 17.24
N HIS A 571 22.87 -4.75 16.12
CA HIS A 571 24.02 -4.81 15.21
C HIS A 571 24.43 -3.39 14.79
N ASP A 572 25.49 -3.28 13.98
CA ASP A 572 26.08 -1.97 13.60
C ASP A 572 25.08 -1.05 12.88
N GLN A 573 24.05 -1.60 12.22
CA GLN A 573 22.99 -0.82 11.58
C GLN A 573 21.78 -0.55 12.50
N THR A 574 21.78 -0.97 13.77
CA THR A 574 20.71 -0.64 14.71
C THR A 574 20.92 0.76 15.28
N TRP A 575 19.89 1.60 15.22
CA TRP A 575 19.93 3.02 15.64
C TRP A 575 18.96 3.38 16.75
N ALA A 576 17.84 2.67 16.86
CA ALA A 576 16.87 2.90 17.92
C ALA A 576 16.19 1.60 18.35
N LEU A 577 15.56 1.64 19.51
CA LEU A 577 14.81 0.53 20.08
C LEU A 577 13.36 0.95 20.33
N ALA A 578 12.43 0.05 20.05
CA ALA A 578 11.09 0.10 20.63
C ALA A 578 11.11 -0.70 21.93
N THR A 579 10.82 -0.04 23.05
CA THR A 579 10.89 -0.62 24.39
C THR A 579 9.62 -0.39 25.18
N ASN A 580 9.41 -1.19 26.22
CA ASN A 580 8.50 -0.91 27.31
C ASN A 580 9.35 -0.70 28.57
N VAL A 581 9.38 0.53 29.09
CA VAL A 581 10.11 0.87 30.32
C VAL A 581 9.11 0.81 31.47
N THR A 582 9.48 0.16 32.56
CA THR A 582 8.60 0.04 33.75
C THR A 582 9.30 0.58 34.98
N ALA A 583 8.67 1.54 35.65
CA ALA A 583 9.03 1.93 37.01
C ALA A 583 8.31 1.02 38.00
N VAL A 584 9.04 0.48 38.97
CA VAL A 584 8.53 -0.49 39.95
C VAL A 584 8.68 0.09 41.35
N GLU A 585 7.53 0.33 41.97
CA GLU A 585 7.36 0.69 43.37
C GLU A 585 8.27 1.84 43.84
N PRO A 586 8.21 3.01 43.19
CA PRO A 586 9.06 4.12 43.59
C PRO A 586 8.72 4.57 45.01
N THR A 587 9.71 4.96 45.81
CA THR A 587 9.48 5.40 47.21
C THR A 587 8.84 6.79 47.32
N ALA A 588 8.76 7.53 46.22
CA ALA A 588 8.12 8.84 46.11
C ALA A 588 7.53 9.01 44.70
N ALA A 589 6.58 9.92 44.53
CA ALA A 589 6.14 10.32 43.20
C ALA A 589 7.35 10.90 42.43
N THR A 590 7.56 10.42 41.20
CA THR A 590 8.74 10.76 40.40
C THR A 590 8.39 10.79 38.92
N TYR A 591 9.35 11.14 38.07
CA TYR A 591 9.28 10.93 36.64
C TYR A 591 10.57 10.26 36.16
N LEU A 592 10.44 9.51 35.05
CA LEU A 592 11.58 8.94 34.35
C LEU A 592 11.75 9.61 32.99
N THR A 593 13.00 9.79 32.57
CA THR A 593 13.37 10.32 31.25
C THR A 593 14.34 9.36 30.58
N VAL A 594 14.15 9.09 29.29
CA VAL A 594 14.95 8.16 28.49
C VAL A 594 15.51 8.87 27.26
N TRP A 595 16.82 8.74 27.00
CA TRP A 595 17.50 9.40 25.87
C TRP A 595 18.79 8.66 25.50
N PRO A 596 19.36 8.85 24.29
CA PRO A 596 20.56 8.11 23.88
C PRO A 596 21.79 8.47 24.71
N ALA A 597 22.68 7.48 24.93
CA ALA A 597 23.96 7.67 25.61
C ALA A 597 25.11 7.87 24.62
N GLY A 598 26.26 8.35 25.09
CA GLY A 598 27.51 8.36 24.32
C GLY A 598 27.65 9.43 23.22
N TYR A 599 26.63 10.26 22.98
CA TYR A 599 26.72 11.36 22.03
C TYR A 599 27.21 12.66 22.68
N THR A 600 28.27 13.23 22.13
CA THR A 600 28.79 14.54 22.55
C THR A 600 27.72 15.62 22.38
N GLY A 601 27.50 16.39 23.44
CA GLY A 601 26.56 17.50 23.39
C GLY A 601 25.09 17.07 23.36
N ILE A 602 24.72 15.82 23.66
CA ILE A 602 23.33 15.44 23.98
C ILE A 602 23.17 15.35 25.50
N THR A 603 22.33 16.21 26.07
CA THR A 603 22.01 16.25 27.51
C THR A 603 20.61 15.73 27.78
N ARG A 604 20.30 15.44 29.05
CA ARG A 604 18.97 14.99 29.46
C ARG A 604 17.88 15.95 28.96
N PRO A 605 16.87 15.45 28.22
CA PRO A 605 15.71 16.23 27.81
C PRO A 605 14.86 16.69 29.00
N ASN A 606 14.11 17.77 28.84
CA ASN A 606 13.12 18.23 29.83
C ASN A 606 11.73 17.62 29.58
N THR A 607 11.69 16.32 29.28
CA THR A 607 10.47 15.55 28.97
C THR A 607 10.40 14.34 29.90
N SER A 608 9.19 13.87 30.21
CA SER A 608 9.01 12.63 30.97
C SER A 608 8.45 11.53 30.07
N ASN A 609 9.02 10.33 30.21
CA ASN A 609 8.50 9.11 29.61
C ASN A 609 7.57 8.38 30.58
N LEU A 610 7.72 8.58 31.89
CA LEU A 610 6.85 7.97 32.90
C LEU A 610 6.65 8.95 34.05
N ASN A 611 5.50 8.90 34.72
CA ASN A 611 5.17 9.73 35.88
C ASN A 611 4.57 8.87 37.02
N PRO A 612 5.30 7.88 37.58
CA PRO A 612 4.75 6.98 38.58
C PRO A 612 4.55 7.65 39.95
N ALA A 613 3.41 7.37 40.58
CA ALA A 613 3.18 7.67 41.99
C ALA A 613 3.91 6.68 42.90
N ALA A 614 4.13 7.07 44.16
CA ALA A 614 4.80 6.22 45.14
C ALA A 614 4.11 4.84 45.28
N GLY A 615 4.90 3.76 45.32
CA GLY A 615 4.43 2.39 45.48
C GLY A 615 3.71 1.79 44.28
N THR A 616 3.60 2.50 43.16
CA THR A 616 2.92 1.98 41.95
C THR A 616 3.88 1.29 40.99
N VAL A 617 3.36 0.40 40.14
CA VAL A 617 4.11 -0.15 39.01
C VAL A 617 3.53 0.41 37.72
N VAL A 618 4.32 1.21 37.01
CA VAL A 618 3.86 1.95 35.82
C VAL A 618 4.77 1.60 34.64
N PRO A 619 4.24 0.93 33.61
CA PRO A 619 4.90 0.80 32.31
C PRO A 619 4.53 1.97 31.38
N ASN A 620 5.43 2.31 30.47
CA ASN A 620 5.11 3.07 29.27
C ASN A 620 6.00 2.59 28.11
N ALA A 621 5.44 2.54 26.90
CA ALA A 621 6.23 2.36 25.70
C ALA A 621 7.19 3.55 25.50
N VAL A 622 8.40 3.26 25.03
CA VAL A 622 9.44 4.24 24.75
C VAL A 622 10.16 3.85 23.47
N GLN A 623 10.11 4.73 22.46
CA GLN A 623 11.01 4.67 21.31
C GLN A 623 12.21 5.56 21.58
N THR A 624 13.42 4.99 21.59
CA THR A 624 14.64 5.73 21.94
C THR A 624 15.80 5.37 21.02
N MET A 625 16.58 6.37 20.64
CA MET A 625 17.86 6.13 19.97
C MET A 625 18.84 5.45 20.92
N ILE A 626 19.78 4.70 20.36
CA ILE A 626 20.92 4.14 21.10
C ILE A 626 22.22 4.78 20.65
N GLY A 627 23.16 4.87 21.58
CA GLY A 627 24.50 5.40 21.36
C GLY A 627 25.37 4.56 20.45
N PRO A 628 26.59 5.04 20.15
CA PRO A 628 27.61 4.27 19.44
C PRO A 628 27.92 2.92 20.10
N ASP A 629 27.88 2.86 21.44
CA ASP A 629 28.07 1.65 22.25
C ASP A 629 26.75 0.94 22.58
N TYR A 630 25.70 1.15 21.78
CA TYR A 630 24.36 0.59 21.96
C TYR A 630 23.67 0.95 23.28
N GLY A 631 24.14 2.01 23.95
CA GLY A 631 23.65 2.47 25.24
C GLY A 631 22.59 3.57 25.16
N PHE A 632 21.68 3.59 26.12
CA PHE A 632 20.78 4.71 26.39
C PHE A 632 20.67 4.96 27.89
N HIS A 633 20.31 6.18 28.26
CA HIS A 633 20.16 6.62 29.63
C HIS A 633 18.72 6.48 30.13
N VAL A 634 18.57 6.11 31.40
CA VAL A 634 17.31 6.21 32.14
C VAL A 634 17.55 7.02 33.41
N TYR A 635 16.87 8.15 33.52
CA TYR A 635 16.92 9.02 34.70
C TYR A 635 15.74 8.77 35.63
N ASN A 636 15.98 8.83 36.93
CA ASN A 636 14.94 8.94 37.95
C ASN A 636 15.08 10.26 38.72
N ASN A 637 14.00 11.04 38.82
CA ASN A 637 14.02 12.35 39.44
C ASN A 637 14.03 12.33 40.98
N ALA A 638 13.09 11.62 41.59
CA ALA A 638 12.85 11.62 43.02
C ALA A 638 12.64 10.19 43.56
N GLY A 639 12.83 10.02 44.87
CA GLY A 639 12.72 8.72 45.53
C GLY A 639 13.70 7.69 44.97
N ARG A 640 13.54 6.44 45.38
CA ARG A 640 14.22 5.29 44.79
C ARG A 640 13.21 4.51 43.95
N SER A 641 13.59 4.06 42.76
CA SER A 641 12.71 3.27 41.89
C SER A 641 13.49 2.14 41.24
N HIS A 642 12.90 0.95 41.21
CA HIS A 642 13.39 -0.09 40.33
C HIS A 642 12.93 0.19 38.89
N VAL A 643 13.80 -0.07 37.94
CA VAL A 643 13.53 0.05 36.51
C VAL A 643 13.67 -1.32 35.85
N LEU A 644 12.72 -1.65 34.97
CA LEU A 644 12.78 -2.75 34.03
C LEU A 644 12.72 -2.17 32.62
N VAL A 645 13.47 -2.77 31.69
CA VAL A 645 13.38 -2.44 30.26
C VAL A 645 13.23 -3.70 29.45
N ASP A 646 12.10 -3.78 28.76
CA ASP A 646 11.76 -4.86 27.84
C ASP A 646 11.79 -4.30 26.40
N VAL A 647 12.45 -4.99 25.46
CA VAL A 647 12.57 -4.59 24.06
C VAL A 647 11.61 -5.40 23.21
N VAL A 648 10.86 -4.74 22.32
CA VAL A 648 9.85 -5.37 21.44
C VAL A 648 10.24 -5.31 19.96
N GLY A 649 11.24 -4.50 19.61
CA GLY A 649 11.83 -4.47 18.27
C GLY A 649 12.95 -3.44 18.17
N THR A 650 13.68 -3.50 17.06
CA THR A 650 14.78 -2.60 16.72
C THR A 650 14.41 -1.74 15.52
N PHE A 651 15.06 -0.58 15.43
CA PHE A 651 15.02 0.27 14.24
C PHE A 651 16.41 0.31 13.62
N TYR A 652 16.50 -0.08 12.35
CA TYR A 652 17.77 -0.22 11.64
C TYR A 652 17.81 0.56 10.34
N ASP A 653 19.01 0.97 9.94
CA ASP A 653 19.26 1.57 8.64
C ASP A 653 19.49 0.46 7.61
N ALA A 654 18.60 0.38 6.62
CA ALA A 654 18.63 -0.66 5.60
C ALA A 654 19.46 -0.28 4.36
N SER A 655 20.11 0.89 4.37
CA SER A 655 21.03 1.31 3.33
C SER A 655 22.22 0.33 3.28
N PRO A 656 22.68 -0.11 2.09
CA PRO A 656 23.77 -1.05 1.98
C PRO A 656 25.01 -0.48 2.67
N SER A 657 25.56 -1.23 3.63
CA SER A 657 26.79 -0.86 4.31
C SER A 657 27.92 -0.75 3.29
N SER A 658 28.49 0.43 3.11
CA SER A 658 29.76 0.58 2.41
C SER A 658 30.86 -0.09 3.24
N GLY A 659 31.14 -1.37 2.99
CA GLY A 659 32.27 -2.05 3.63
C GLY A 659 32.09 -3.54 3.83
N SER A 660 32.29 -4.32 2.77
CA SER A 660 32.78 -5.69 2.89
C SER A 660 34.26 -5.66 3.26
N ALA A 661 34.60 -5.87 4.53
CA ALA A 661 35.93 -6.32 4.91
C ALA A 661 35.78 -7.34 6.05
N GLU A 662 36.36 -8.52 5.84
CA GLU A 662 36.35 -9.66 6.76
C GLU A 662 36.88 -9.31 8.17
N PRO A 663 36.49 -10.07 9.21
CA PRO A 663 36.87 -9.79 10.58
C PRO A 663 38.29 -10.30 10.86
N THR A 664 39.29 -9.42 10.85
CA THR A 664 40.60 -9.72 11.46
C THR A 664 40.72 -9.09 12.84
N SER A 665 40.80 -9.96 13.85
CA SER A 665 41.28 -9.78 15.24
C SER A 665 41.19 -8.37 15.87
N ARG A 666 40.29 -8.23 16.86
CA ARG A 666 40.27 -7.10 17.80
C ARG A 666 41.54 -7.10 18.66
N THR A 667 42.42 -6.13 18.41
CA THR A 667 43.33 -5.60 19.45
C THR A 667 42.83 -4.22 19.87
N ALA A 668 42.60 -4.07 21.17
CA ALA A 668 42.18 -2.83 21.80
C ALA A 668 43.31 -1.79 21.74
N SER A 669 43.15 -0.76 20.91
CA SER A 669 43.71 0.59 21.11
C SER A 669 43.27 1.52 19.98
N ALA A 670 42.58 2.60 20.35
CA ALA A 670 42.48 3.90 19.68
C ALA A 670 42.23 3.95 18.15
N ASP A 671 40.96 4.09 17.75
CA ASP A 671 40.48 5.27 17.02
C ASP A 671 38.94 5.27 17.01
N THR A 672 38.31 6.03 17.90
CA THR A 672 36.84 6.16 18.01
C THR A 672 36.29 7.32 17.16
N SER A 673 37.08 7.90 16.25
CA SER A 673 36.71 9.15 15.57
C SER A 673 36.00 8.99 14.21
N ASP A 674 35.90 7.78 13.65
CA ASP A 674 35.39 7.57 12.28
C ASP A 674 33.99 6.92 12.17
N ARG A 675 33.29 6.69 13.28
CA ARG A 675 31.89 6.19 13.30
C ARG A 675 30.88 7.32 13.54
N ALA A 676 31.01 8.43 12.83
CA ALA A 676 30.03 9.52 12.92
C ALA A 676 28.69 9.07 12.30
N ARG A 677 27.86 8.42 13.12
CA ARG A 677 26.41 8.32 12.91
C ARG A 677 25.91 9.72 12.55
N VAL A 678 25.56 9.94 11.28
CA VAL A 678 25.23 11.25 10.70
C VAL A 678 24.24 12.01 11.59
N ALA A 679 24.42 13.33 11.66
CA ALA A 679 23.63 14.21 12.50
C ALA A 679 22.12 13.93 12.36
N PRO A 680 21.39 13.81 13.48
CA PRO A 680 19.93 13.69 13.46
C PRO A 680 19.31 14.81 12.63
N LEU A 681 18.14 14.54 12.02
CA LEU A 681 17.35 15.56 11.34
C LEU A 681 17.22 16.84 12.19
N PRO A 682 17.12 18.01 11.55
CA PRO A 682 17.02 19.28 12.27
C PRO A 682 15.86 19.25 13.27
N THR A 683 16.11 19.82 14.45
CA THR A 683 15.08 20.03 15.47
C THR A 683 13.91 20.83 14.86
N PRO A 684 12.65 20.40 15.04
CA PRO A 684 11.50 21.17 14.56
C PRO A 684 11.45 22.56 15.19
N LYS A 685 10.96 23.54 14.42
CA LYS A 685 10.49 24.81 14.96
C LYS A 685 9.10 24.61 15.55
N VAL A 686 9.00 24.78 16.86
CA VAL A 686 7.71 24.75 17.59
C VAL A 686 6.83 25.89 17.08
N GLN A 687 5.58 25.57 16.77
CA GLN A 687 4.59 26.56 16.33
C GLN A 687 3.75 27.04 17.52
N PRO A 688 3.16 28.25 17.45
CA PRO A 688 2.20 28.69 18.45
C PRO A 688 1.05 27.69 18.59
N LEU A 689 0.64 27.42 19.83
CA LEU A 689 -0.51 26.55 20.10
C LEU A 689 -1.76 27.05 19.38
N SER A 690 -2.47 26.13 18.74
CA SER A 690 -3.76 26.45 18.16
C SER A 690 -4.79 26.79 19.25
N ARG A 691 -5.78 27.62 18.90
CA ARG A 691 -6.91 27.88 19.78
C ARG A 691 -7.71 26.58 19.99
N PRO A 692 -8.17 26.30 21.23
CA PRO A 692 -9.08 25.19 21.49
C PRO A 692 -10.31 25.25 20.59
N ARG A 693 -10.73 24.09 20.08
CA ARG A 693 -11.94 23.94 19.26
C ARG A 693 -12.88 22.93 19.91
N PRO A 694 -14.21 23.16 19.89
CA PRO A 694 -15.16 22.14 20.31
C PRO A 694 -15.08 20.95 19.34
N ALA A 695 -15.16 19.74 19.88
CA ALA A 695 -15.17 18.49 19.12
C ALA A 695 -16.49 18.26 18.39
#